data_AF-A0A6S6ZM24-F1
#
_entry.id   AF-A0A6S6ZM24-F1
#
_cell.length_a   1.000
_cell.length_b   1.000
_cell.length_c   1.000
_cell.angle_alpha   90.00
_cell.angle_beta   90.00
_cell.angle_gamma   90.00
#
_symmetry.space_group_name_H-M   'P 1'
#
loop_
_entity.id
_entity.type
_entity.pdbx_description
1 polymer ?
#
loop_
_entity_poly.entity_id
_entity_poly.type
_entity_poly.pdbx_seq_one_letter_code
_entity_poly.pdbx_strand_id
1 'polypeptide(L)'
;MRLRGVALFSVLVAAASPAHAEFEQQLGPLAGAVRQQMLQGWTAAVQDGWFTLRNPATAGSEQTLYLSVGPAPEQGRVTDVNVVVNSQNPKASIGVALNNRAKKSLCLIEITADKSTILFCLEGQNRRDIATVPNLAKLDGSDRIKVVELPGAARFIVNGKIIGDVTDSSAVGGDIGIMAYDVGTFGIADFSINTDLAPRQGAPAQQGSGLPPRSGATAPAPAGLPPRGGSGGGSGGGASAPQTKPAPAPASSDNSGLPGAGPYPRFGGDTLRIVSVYIGIMRSIFMHEFGHALIGELELPSTGAEEDAVDIYAALQIVEPTMYPSNDKDVNTMARDAATYAALQWYYSGKVAESRGASETSAWQDEHTGDLKRFRNMLCIMYGGNPSVFESVAKHVGLEDRTKARCADEFNKQNRAWRRILAPHTRVGTWSPDGQQPANAPGAPVNVTFERSSRKIGNLFANNLSEAISNNIKLLGQTYVLPRPVNVVFKDCGKLNAWYNPREGSITMCYELIENIAVMISDIEMGTVGGEVAAKDGGRAPQQQPQQQPQQQPRQSSPGQGMPPSPIDELADMGVPPTSLLFAAPYKGPTPNQIFRAKLVTTGDLVGMIKNDKNLVIVDTSGLADTLPISYPLPDAGSDGSVTDQLQSALDSWLLKKANNNRGASVVFVGAGMNDRSSYNAALRAGSLGWSAYWYRGGVQAWVSNGLPTTSDMAKKN
;
A
#
# COMPACT_ATOMS: atom_id res chain seq x y z
N MET A 1 -74.84 -5.36 -37.67
CA MET A 1 -73.44 -4.89 -37.70
C MET A 1 -73.04 -4.43 -36.30
N ARG A 2 -71.85 -4.79 -35.81
CA ARG A 2 -71.27 -4.31 -34.55
C ARG A 2 -70.02 -3.50 -34.88
N LEU A 3 -69.74 -2.43 -34.13
CA LEU A 3 -68.40 -2.01 -33.72
C LEU A 3 -68.52 -0.91 -32.66
N ARG A 4 -68.03 -1.19 -31.45
CA ARG A 4 -67.70 -0.17 -30.43
C ARG A 4 -66.19 0.04 -30.51
N GLY A 5 -65.75 1.29 -30.64
CA GLY A 5 -64.33 1.62 -30.61
C GLY A 5 -63.76 1.49 -29.20
N VAL A 6 -62.61 0.83 -29.08
CA VAL A 6 -61.78 0.81 -27.87
C VAL A 6 -60.49 1.55 -28.20
N ALA A 7 -60.17 2.60 -27.44
CA ALA A 7 -58.88 3.27 -27.55
C ALA A 7 -57.82 2.44 -26.81
N LEU A 8 -56.78 1.99 -27.52
CA LEU A 8 -55.61 1.37 -26.90
C LEU A 8 -54.63 2.45 -26.45
N PHE A 9 -54.23 2.41 -25.17
CA PHE A 9 -53.01 3.08 -24.71
C PHE A 9 -51.80 2.24 -25.14
N SER A 10 -50.97 2.80 -26.03
CA SER A 10 -49.68 2.19 -26.39
C SER A 10 -48.64 2.51 -25.30
N VAL A 11 -48.27 1.50 -24.52
CA VAL A 11 -47.13 1.59 -23.60
C VAL A 11 -45.85 1.59 -24.42
N LEU A 12 -45.09 2.68 -24.35
CA LEU A 12 -43.73 2.77 -24.90
C LEU A 12 -42.78 1.89 -24.06
N VAL A 13 -42.64 0.63 -24.47
CA VAL A 13 -41.56 -0.23 -24.01
C VAL A 13 -40.25 0.32 -24.58
N ALA A 14 -39.36 0.77 -23.70
CA ALA A 14 -38.00 1.14 -24.09
C ALA A 14 -37.24 -0.13 -24.53
N ALA A 15 -37.21 -0.38 -25.84
CA ALA A 15 -36.43 -1.45 -26.42
C ALA A 15 -34.93 -1.15 -26.21
N ALA A 16 -34.27 -1.95 -25.38
CA ALA A 16 -32.82 -1.97 -25.33
C ALA A 16 -32.30 -2.37 -26.72
N SER A 17 -31.55 -1.48 -27.38
CA SER A 17 -31.04 -1.73 -28.72
C SER A 17 -30.09 -2.93 -28.72
N PRO A 18 -30.17 -3.87 -29.69
CA PRO A 18 -29.25 -5.00 -29.81
C PRO A 18 -27.78 -4.59 -30.11
N ALA A 19 -27.48 -3.29 -30.12
CA ALA A 19 -26.18 -2.70 -30.34
C ALA A 19 -25.25 -2.73 -29.10
N HIS A 20 -25.80 -2.75 -27.88
CA HIS A 20 -24.97 -2.75 -26.67
C HIS A 20 -24.35 -4.13 -26.39
N ALA A 21 -25.10 -5.20 -26.64
CA ALA A 21 -24.72 -6.57 -26.31
C ALA A 21 -23.56 -7.15 -27.14
N GLU A 22 -23.20 -6.52 -28.26
CA GLU A 22 -22.24 -7.06 -29.24
C GLU A 22 -20.79 -7.12 -28.71
N PHE A 23 -20.42 -6.20 -27.81
CA PHE A 23 -19.05 -6.10 -27.24
C PHE A 23 -19.03 -5.99 -25.71
N GLU A 24 -20.19 -6.15 -25.05
CA GLU A 24 -20.36 -5.91 -23.60
C GLU A 24 -19.48 -6.82 -22.74
N GLN A 25 -19.20 -8.05 -23.21
CA GLN A 25 -18.36 -9.01 -22.49
C GLN A 25 -16.89 -8.57 -22.36
N GLN A 26 -16.32 -7.91 -23.38
CA GLN A 26 -14.92 -7.49 -23.40
C GLN A 26 -14.71 -6.03 -23.00
N LEU A 27 -15.67 -5.17 -23.37
CA LEU A 27 -15.58 -3.72 -23.21
C LEU A 27 -16.42 -3.16 -22.05
N GLY A 28 -17.35 -3.94 -21.48
CA GLY A 28 -18.24 -3.50 -20.42
C GLY A 28 -18.91 -2.15 -20.77
N PRO A 29 -18.76 -1.10 -19.94
CA PRO A 29 -19.35 0.21 -20.20
C PRO A 29 -18.84 0.90 -21.48
N LEU A 30 -17.68 0.49 -22.02
CA LEU A 30 -17.11 1.07 -23.23
C LEU A 30 -17.75 0.53 -24.52
N ALA A 31 -18.52 -0.57 -24.46
CA ALA A 31 -19.18 -1.18 -25.63
C ALA A 31 -20.07 -0.19 -26.41
N GLY A 32 -20.75 0.73 -25.71
CA GLY A 32 -21.60 1.75 -26.32
C GLY A 32 -20.85 2.79 -27.17
N ALA A 33 -19.54 2.99 -26.92
CA ALA A 33 -18.73 3.97 -27.64
C ALA A 33 -18.38 3.50 -29.07
N VAL A 34 -18.28 2.18 -29.30
CA VAL A 34 -17.70 1.60 -30.53
C VAL A 34 -18.39 2.12 -31.79
N ARG A 35 -19.71 1.94 -31.92
CA ARG A 35 -20.44 2.31 -33.15
C ARG A 35 -20.44 3.82 -33.45
N GLN A 36 -20.17 4.67 -32.46
CA GLN A 36 -20.19 6.12 -32.62
C GLN A 36 -18.80 6.74 -32.84
N GLN A 37 -17.73 6.04 -32.45
CA GLN A 37 -16.37 6.61 -32.38
C GLN A 37 -15.35 5.91 -33.29
N MET A 38 -15.71 4.79 -33.94
CA MET A 38 -14.85 4.14 -34.94
C MET A 38 -14.55 5.06 -36.13
N LEU A 39 -13.27 5.26 -36.40
CA LEU A 39 -12.75 6.10 -37.48
C LEU A 39 -12.62 5.31 -38.79
N GLN A 40 -12.75 6.02 -39.91
CA GLN A 40 -12.61 5.44 -41.23
C GLN A 40 -11.20 4.86 -41.43
N GLY A 41 -11.12 3.57 -41.79
CA GLY A 41 -9.86 2.83 -41.98
C GLY A 41 -9.46 1.94 -40.80
N TRP A 42 -10.06 2.11 -39.63
CA TRP A 42 -9.97 1.17 -38.52
C TRP A 42 -11.10 0.14 -38.59
N THR A 43 -10.84 -1.10 -38.19
CA THR A 43 -11.87 -2.13 -38.03
C THR A 43 -11.90 -2.66 -36.60
N ALA A 44 -13.08 -3.10 -36.17
CA ALA A 44 -13.33 -3.69 -34.86
C ALA A 44 -13.93 -5.10 -35.02
N ALA A 45 -13.47 -6.06 -34.22
CA ALA A 45 -13.97 -7.44 -34.21
C ALA A 45 -13.72 -8.11 -32.86
N VAL A 46 -14.47 -9.15 -32.51
CA VAL A 46 -14.13 -10.04 -31.38
C VAL A 46 -13.38 -11.25 -31.92
N GLN A 47 -12.20 -11.52 -31.38
CA GLN A 47 -11.36 -12.67 -31.74
C GLN A 47 -10.70 -13.25 -30.48
N ASP A 48 -10.77 -14.57 -30.31
CA ASP A 48 -10.09 -15.32 -29.23
C ASP A 48 -10.35 -14.78 -27.81
N GLY A 49 -11.55 -14.24 -27.59
CA GLY A 49 -11.99 -13.63 -26.32
C GLY A 49 -11.65 -12.15 -26.17
N TRP A 50 -10.90 -11.56 -27.09
CA TRP A 50 -10.51 -10.14 -27.11
C TRP A 50 -11.42 -9.32 -28.03
N PHE A 51 -11.75 -8.10 -27.63
CA PHE A 51 -12.17 -7.07 -28.57
C PHE A 51 -10.92 -6.51 -29.24
N THR A 52 -10.86 -6.56 -30.57
CA THR A 52 -9.69 -6.20 -31.35
C THR A 52 -9.97 -4.94 -32.17
N LEU A 53 -9.10 -3.95 -32.05
CA LEU A 53 -8.97 -2.84 -32.99
C LEU A 53 -7.85 -3.19 -33.97
N ARG A 54 -8.08 -2.95 -35.26
CA ARG A 54 -7.08 -3.22 -36.30
C ARG A 54 -6.92 -2.03 -37.23
N ASN A 55 -5.67 -1.58 -37.36
CA ASN A 55 -5.23 -0.61 -38.35
C ASN A 55 -4.25 -1.32 -39.30
N PRO A 56 -4.63 -1.63 -40.55
CA PRO A 56 -3.80 -2.42 -41.44
C PRO A 56 -2.72 -1.63 -42.17
N ALA A 57 -2.79 -0.28 -42.24
CA ALA A 57 -1.94 0.50 -43.16
C ALA A 57 -1.72 1.98 -42.80
N THR A 58 -2.52 2.60 -41.93
CA THR A 58 -2.48 4.06 -41.72
C THR A 58 -1.50 4.42 -40.61
N ALA A 59 -0.23 4.62 -40.95
CA ALA A 59 0.78 5.03 -39.97
C ALA A 59 0.47 6.38 -39.33
N GLY A 60 0.76 6.52 -38.03
CA GLY A 60 0.52 7.74 -37.26
C GLY A 60 -0.95 8.13 -37.03
N SER A 61 -1.94 7.29 -37.37
CA SER A 61 -3.32 7.49 -36.94
C SER A 61 -3.54 6.95 -35.52
N GLU A 62 -4.51 7.53 -34.82
CA GLU A 62 -5.04 7.03 -33.56
C GLU A 62 -6.48 6.54 -33.74
N GLN A 63 -6.92 5.62 -32.87
CA GLN A 63 -8.32 5.29 -32.64
C GLN A 63 -8.58 5.41 -31.15
N THR A 64 -9.61 6.18 -30.80
CA THR A 64 -10.05 6.35 -29.41
C THR A 64 -11.45 5.81 -29.20
N LEU A 65 -11.68 5.23 -28.03
CA LEU A 65 -13.00 4.88 -27.53
C LEU A 65 -13.11 5.51 -26.15
N TYR A 66 -13.90 6.57 -26.02
CA TYR A 66 -14.12 7.32 -24.79
C TYR A 66 -15.53 7.14 -24.25
N LEU A 67 -15.69 7.13 -22.92
CA LEU A 67 -16.95 7.33 -22.25
C LEU A 67 -16.86 8.45 -21.19
N SER A 68 -17.91 9.26 -21.10
CA SER A 68 -17.99 10.34 -20.12
C SER A 68 -18.41 9.76 -18.76
N VAL A 69 -17.44 9.67 -17.85
CA VAL A 69 -17.63 9.17 -16.48
C VAL A 69 -17.83 10.27 -15.43
N GLY A 70 -17.63 11.53 -15.81
CA GLY A 70 -17.65 12.67 -14.91
C GLY A 70 -16.47 12.68 -13.92
N PRO A 71 -16.46 13.63 -12.97
CA PRO A 71 -15.44 13.66 -11.92
C PRO A 71 -15.45 12.36 -11.11
N ALA A 72 -14.28 11.88 -10.69
CA ALA A 72 -14.20 10.74 -9.80
C ALA A 72 -14.86 11.07 -8.44
N PRO A 73 -15.56 10.12 -7.81
CA PRO A 73 -16.22 10.34 -6.53
C PRO A 73 -15.21 10.32 -5.37
N GLU A 74 -15.59 10.84 -4.18
CA GLU A 74 -14.70 10.94 -3.01
C GLU A 74 -14.05 9.61 -2.60
N GLN A 75 -14.78 8.50 -2.70
CA GLN A 75 -14.25 7.16 -2.39
C GLN A 75 -13.27 6.62 -3.44
N GLY A 76 -13.17 7.26 -4.60
CA GLY A 76 -12.36 6.86 -5.75
C GLY A 76 -13.12 6.05 -6.82
N ARG A 77 -12.52 6.01 -8.00
CA ARG A 77 -12.96 5.23 -9.18
C ARG A 77 -11.76 4.43 -9.69
N VAL A 78 -11.91 3.12 -9.86
CA VAL A 78 -10.88 2.27 -10.47
C VAL A 78 -11.36 1.81 -11.84
N THR A 79 -10.63 2.22 -12.86
CA THR A 79 -10.73 1.67 -14.22
C THR A 79 -9.65 0.61 -14.38
N ASP A 80 -10.01 -0.55 -14.91
CA ASP A 80 -9.16 -1.72 -14.98
C ASP A 80 -9.41 -2.41 -16.33
N VAL A 81 -8.34 -2.72 -17.07
CA VAL A 81 -8.40 -3.29 -18.42
C VAL A 81 -7.20 -4.19 -18.70
N ASN A 82 -7.45 -5.32 -19.37
CA ASN A 82 -6.43 -6.15 -19.99
C ASN A 82 -6.20 -5.68 -21.43
N VAL A 83 -4.94 -5.52 -21.83
CA VAL A 83 -4.56 -5.03 -23.17
C VAL A 83 -3.44 -5.87 -23.79
N VAL A 84 -3.33 -5.82 -25.12
CA VAL A 84 -2.19 -6.36 -25.87
C VAL A 84 -2.00 -5.59 -27.16
N VAL A 85 -0.76 -5.39 -27.61
CA VAL A 85 -0.43 -4.83 -28.92
C VAL A 85 0.45 -5.80 -29.71
N ASN A 86 0.11 -6.00 -30.97
CA ASN A 86 0.91 -6.75 -31.93
C ASN A 86 1.12 -5.89 -33.19
N SER A 87 2.37 -5.45 -33.39
CA SER A 87 2.78 -4.69 -34.57
C SER A 87 4.26 -4.93 -34.89
N GLN A 88 4.62 -4.67 -36.15
CA GLN A 88 6.02 -4.57 -36.59
C GLN A 88 6.60 -3.15 -36.38
N ASN A 89 5.76 -2.15 -36.10
CA ASN A 89 6.20 -0.81 -35.74
C ASN A 89 6.41 -0.74 -34.21
N PRO A 90 7.63 -0.52 -33.70
CA PRO A 90 7.91 -0.47 -32.25
C PRO A 90 7.14 0.63 -31.51
N LYS A 91 6.73 1.68 -32.23
CA LYS A 91 5.96 2.82 -31.68
C LYS A 91 4.45 2.58 -31.61
N ALA A 92 3.93 1.50 -32.20
CA ALA A 92 2.51 1.18 -32.09
C ALA A 92 2.17 0.90 -30.62
N SER A 93 1.10 1.51 -30.11
CA SER A 93 0.77 1.49 -28.70
C SER A 93 -0.72 1.30 -28.42
N ILE A 94 -1.03 0.84 -27.22
CA ILE A 94 -2.38 0.82 -26.66
C ILE A 94 -2.36 1.26 -25.20
N GLY A 95 -3.35 2.05 -24.79
CA GLY A 95 -3.35 2.69 -23.49
C GLY A 95 -4.71 3.11 -22.97
N VAL A 96 -4.74 3.54 -21.70
CA VAL A 96 -5.91 4.19 -21.07
C VAL A 96 -5.67 5.69 -21.04
N ALA A 97 -6.64 6.44 -21.57
CA ALA A 97 -6.60 7.89 -21.68
C ALA A 97 -7.63 8.55 -20.75
N LEU A 98 -7.20 9.53 -19.96
CA LEU A 98 -8.06 10.56 -19.37
C LEU A 98 -8.05 11.78 -20.29
N ASN A 99 -9.21 12.32 -20.66
CA ASN A 99 -9.33 13.37 -21.69
C ASN A 99 -10.35 14.44 -21.29
N ASN A 100 -9.97 15.70 -21.37
CA ASN A 100 -10.88 16.84 -21.24
C ASN A 100 -10.89 17.67 -22.52
N ARG A 101 -11.84 17.34 -23.41
CA ARG A 101 -12.03 18.00 -24.71
C ARG A 101 -12.23 19.52 -24.59
N ALA A 102 -12.89 19.99 -23.53
CA ALA A 102 -13.16 21.42 -23.31
C ALA A 102 -11.92 22.20 -22.89
N LYS A 103 -10.94 21.55 -22.25
CA LYS A 103 -9.64 22.14 -21.86
C LYS A 103 -8.49 21.79 -22.80
N LYS A 104 -8.72 20.91 -23.78
CA LYS A 104 -7.72 20.36 -24.71
C LYS A 104 -6.57 19.69 -23.97
N SER A 105 -6.90 18.84 -23.00
CA SER A 105 -5.92 18.13 -22.17
C SER A 105 -6.16 16.63 -22.16
N LEU A 106 -5.07 15.89 -22.06
CA LEU A 106 -5.01 14.44 -22.14
C LEU A 106 -3.97 13.95 -21.12
N CYS A 107 -4.23 12.84 -20.44
CA CYS A 107 -3.18 12.04 -19.79
C CYS A 107 -3.33 10.60 -20.27
N LEU A 108 -2.27 10.05 -20.85
CA LEU A 108 -2.24 8.73 -21.45
C LEU A 108 -1.22 7.85 -20.73
N ILE A 109 -1.66 6.71 -20.23
CA ILE A 109 -0.80 5.57 -19.92
C ILE A 109 -0.87 4.60 -21.08
N GLU A 110 0.26 4.23 -21.69
CA GLU A 110 0.29 3.32 -22.83
C GLU A 110 1.39 2.26 -22.69
N ILE A 111 1.17 1.10 -23.32
CA ILE A 111 2.19 0.09 -23.60
C ILE A 111 2.48 0.07 -25.10
N THR A 112 3.76 -0.08 -25.46
CA THR A 112 4.25 -0.08 -26.85
C THR A 112 4.63 -1.48 -27.31
N ALA A 113 4.68 -1.69 -28.63
CA ALA A 113 5.17 -2.93 -29.24
C ALA A 113 6.65 -3.24 -28.92
N ASP A 114 7.45 -2.22 -28.55
CA ASP A 114 8.83 -2.40 -28.03
C ASP A 114 8.93 -2.74 -26.53
N LYS A 115 7.79 -3.03 -25.87
CA LYS A 115 7.65 -3.39 -24.45
C LYS A 115 7.84 -2.27 -23.44
N SER A 116 7.95 -1.02 -23.90
CA SER A 116 7.95 0.15 -23.01
C SER A 116 6.55 0.42 -22.46
N THR A 117 6.51 1.07 -21.30
CA THR A 117 5.31 1.67 -20.72
C THR A 117 5.55 3.15 -20.55
N ILE A 118 4.69 4.00 -21.12
CA ILE A 118 4.87 5.45 -21.18
C ILE A 118 3.67 6.12 -20.53
N LEU A 119 3.93 7.06 -19.62
CA LEU A 119 2.95 7.94 -19.03
C LEU A 119 3.31 9.40 -19.34
N PHE A 120 2.40 10.10 -20.00
CA PHE A 120 2.56 11.54 -20.27
C PHE A 120 1.20 12.25 -20.20
N CYS A 121 1.26 13.57 -20.01
CA CYS A 121 0.11 14.45 -20.14
C CYS A 121 0.36 15.54 -21.19
N LEU A 122 -0.71 15.97 -21.86
CA LEU A 122 -0.77 17.13 -22.74
C LEU A 122 -1.69 18.18 -22.10
N GLU A 123 -1.25 19.43 -22.06
CA GLU A 123 -2.09 20.60 -21.76
C GLU A 123 -2.02 21.55 -22.97
N GLY A 124 -3.05 21.53 -23.82
CA GLY A 124 -3.11 22.26 -25.09
C GLY A 124 -2.14 21.69 -26.13
N GLN A 125 -0.90 22.18 -26.14
CA GLN A 125 0.21 21.70 -26.98
C GLN A 125 1.45 21.33 -26.16
N ASN A 126 1.43 21.58 -24.85
CA ASN A 126 2.57 21.33 -23.97
C ASN A 126 2.53 19.87 -23.51
N ARG A 127 3.49 19.06 -23.97
CA ARG A 127 3.72 17.69 -23.49
C ARG A 127 4.58 17.69 -22.24
N ARG A 128 4.12 17.02 -21.19
CA ARG A 128 4.87 16.68 -19.98
C ARG A 128 4.96 15.16 -19.89
N ASP A 129 6.13 14.62 -20.20
CA ASP A 129 6.46 13.22 -19.92
C ASP A 129 6.62 13.02 -18.41
N ILE A 130 5.98 11.99 -17.87
CA ILE A 130 5.94 11.71 -16.41
C ILE A 130 6.81 10.50 -16.11
N ALA A 131 6.67 9.43 -16.91
CA ALA A 131 7.50 8.24 -16.78
C ALA A 131 7.61 7.49 -18.11
N THR A 132 8.77 6.86 -18.31
CA THR A 132 8.99 5.85 -19.36
C THR A 132 9.71 4.68 -18.71
N VAL A 133 9.06 3.51 -18.71
CA VAL A 133 9.57 2.28 -18.08
C VAL A 133 9.77 1.23 -19.18
N PRO A 134 11.01 0.99 -19.65
CA PRO A 134 11.29 -0.01 -20.66
C PRO A 134 11.10 -1.44 -20.10
N ASN A 135 10.67 -2.36 -20.96
CA ASN A 135 10.48 -3.80 -20.66
C ASN A 135 9.47 -4.12 -19.53
N LEU A 136 8.52 -3.24 -19.22
CA LEU A 136 7.46 -3.53 -18.24
C LEU A 136 6.27 -4.27 -18.87
N ALA A 137 5.99 -4.04 -20.15
CA ALA A 137 4.94 -4.76 -20.87
C ALA A 137 5.48 -6.12 -21.35
N LYS A 138 4.67 -7.17 -21.22
CA LYS A 138 5.06 -8.55 -21.54
C LYS A 138 4.75 -8.90 -23.00
N LEU A 139 3.64 -8.36 -23.49
CA LEU A 139 2.95 -8.60 -24.76
C LEU A 139 2.46 -10.05 -24.94
N ASP A 140 2.22 -10.75 -23.82
CA ASP A 140 1.73 -12.14 -23.75
C ASP A 140 0.22 -12.25 -23.50
N GLY A 141 -0.50 -11.11 -23.53
CA GLY A 141 -1.93 -11.02 -23.20
C GLY A 141 -2.23 -10.94 -21.69
N SER A 142 -1.22 -10.97 -20.82
CA SER A 142 -1.39 -10.75 -19.37
C SER A 142 -1.18 -9.30 -18.94
N ASP A 143 -0.90 -8.38 -19.87
CA ASP A 143 -0.69 -6.97 -19.56
C ASP A 143 -1.98 -6.30 -19.10
N ARG A 144 -1.91 -5.65 -17.94
CA ARG A 144 -3.07 -5.09 -17.25
C ARG A 144 -2.80 -3.66 -16.82
N ILE A 145 -3.60 -2.73 -17.34
CA ILE A 145 -3.55 -1.31 -16.99
C ILE A 145 -4.67 -1.03 -15.98
N LYS A 146 -4.35 -0.35 -14.88
CA LYS A 146 -5.34 0.22 -13.95
C LYS A 146 -5.11 1.72 -13.82
N VAL A 147 -6.21 2.47 -13.79
CA VAL A 147 -6.22 3.90 -13.48
C VAL A 147 -7.11 4.10 -12.27
N VAL A 148 -6.53 4.58 -11.17
CA VAL A 148 -7.23 4.88 -9.93
C VAL A 148 -7.42 6.38 -9.83
N GLU A 149 -8.63 6.86 -10.10
CA GLU A 149 -8.97 8.27 -10.02
C GLU A 149 -9.59 8.62 -8.66
N LEU A 150 -9.21 9.77 -8.13
CA LEU A 150 -9.79 10.48 -6.99
C LEU A 150 -10.18 11.90 -7.46
N PRO A 151 -10.97 12.67 -6.69
CA PRO A 151 -11.28 14.06 -7.06
C PRO A 151 -9.99 14.88 -7.27
N GLY A 152 -9.70 15.26 -8.52
CA GLY A 152 -8.50 16.02 -8.88
C GLY A 152 -7.18 15.23 -8.92
N ALA A 153 -7.18 13.89 -8.78
CA ALA A 153 -5.96 13.09 -8.89
C ALA A 153 -6.18 11.76 -9.63
N ALA A 154 -5.16 11.27 -10.35
CA ALA A 154 -5.17 9.96 -10.99
C ALA A 154 -3.83 9.23 -10.82
N ARG A 155 -3.88 7.98 -10.36
CA ARG A 155 -2.74 7.07 -10.25
C ARG A 155 -2.79 6.04 -11.38
N PHE A 156 -1.72 5.94 -12.15
CA PHE A 156 -1.60 5.02 -13.27
C PHE A 156 -0.73 3.82 -12.88
N ILE A 157 -1.23 2.61 -13.13
CA ILE A 157 -0.62 1.35 -12.73
C ILE A 157 -0.59 0.41 -13.93
N VAL A 158 0.55 -0.23 -14.21
CA VAL A 158 0.67 -1.27 -15.23
C VAL A 158 1.33 -2.50 -14.60
N ASN A 159 0.71 -3.68 -14.79
CA ASN A 159 1.20 -4.95 -14.24
C ASN A 159 1.43 -4.95 -12.71
N GLY A 160 0.64 -4.16 -11.98
CA GLY A 160 0.75 -3.97 -10.52
C GLY A 160 1.78 -2.92 -10.08
N LYS A 161 2.57 -2.38 -11.00
CA LYS A 161 3.56 -1.32 -10.75
C LYS A 161 2.96 0.06 -10.96
N ILE A 162 3.10 0.95 -9.98
CA ILE A 162 2.74 2.37 -10.14
C ILE A 162 3.72 3.01 -11.12
N ILE A 163 3.17 3.66 -12.15
CA ILE A 163 3.93 4.33 -13.23
C ILE A 163 4.06 5.82 -12.94
N GLY A 164 3.01 6.42 -12.37
CA GLY A 164 3.04 7.79 -11.89
C GLY A 164 1.67 8.25 -11.40
N ASP A 165 1.70 9.36 -10.67
CA ASP A 165 0.52 10.07 -10.17
C ASP A 165 0.39 11.41 -10.89
N VAL A 166 -0.85 11.80 -11.16
CA VAL A 166 -1.20 13.07 -11.82
C VAL A 166 -2.23 13.80 -10.95
N THR A 167 -1.81 14.87 -10.30
CA THR A 167 -2.68 15.82 -9.60
C THR A 167 -2.93 17.08 -10.43
N ASP A 168 -1.91 17.49 -11.19
CA ASP A 168 -1.88 18.79 -11.86
C ASP A 168 -2.19 18.61 -13.36
N SER A 169 -3.39 18.14 -13.68
CA SER A 169 -3.90 18.13 -15.05
C SER A 169 -5.41 18.29 -15.11
N SER A 170 -5.86 19.13 -16.05
CA SER A 170 -7.27 19.35 -16.32
C SER A 170 -7.96 18.17 -17.03
N ALA A 171 -7.20 17.15 -17.43
CA ALA A 171 -7.71 15.89 -17.99
C ALA A 171 -8.31 14.95 -16.94
N VAL A 172 -7.88 15.06 -15.68
CA VAL A 172 -8.34 14.21 -14.57
C VAL A 172 -9.81 14.49 -14.25
N GLY A 173 -10.63 13.44 -14.13
CA GLY A 173 -12.08 13.56 -13.96
C GLY A 173 -12.84 13.95 -15.24
N GLY A 174 -12.20 13.86 -16.41
CA GLY A 174 -12.83 14.05 -17.73
C GLY A 174 -13.50 12.80 -18.29
N ASP A 175 -13.47 12.66 -19.62
CA ASP A 175 -13.75 11.40 -20.32
C ASP A 175 -12.64 10.39 -20.02
N ILE A 176 -12.98 9.11 -19.90
CA ILE A 176 -12.01 8.01 -19.82
C ILE A 176 -12.20 7.03 -20.96
N GLY A 177 -11.12 6.46 -21.47
CA GLY A 177 -11.19 5.63 -22.66
C GLY A 177 -9.95 4.81 -22.96
N ILE A 178 -10.03 4.04 -24.04
CA ILE A 178 -8.88 3.39 -24.66
C ILE A 178 -8.41 4.23 -25.85
N MET A 179 -7.09 4.34 -26.01
CA MET A 179 -6.44 4.89 -27.19
C MET A 179 -5.51 3.81 -27.76
N ALA A 180 -5.61 3.56 -29.07
CA ALA A 180 -4.68 2.75 -29.84
C ALA A 180 -4.02 3.62 -30.92
N TYR A 181 -2.72 3.47 -31.14
CA TYR A 181 -1.93 4.34 -32.02
C TYR A 181 -1.07 3.54 -33.00
N ASP A 182 -0.96 4.06 -34.22
CA ASP A 182 -0.21 3.52 -35.36
C ASP A 182 -0.79 2.22 -35.96
N VAL A 183 -0.09 1.62 -36.92
CA VAL A 183 -0.44 0.36 -37.59
C VAL A 183 -0.26 -0.81 -36.63
N GLY A 184 -1.24 -1.71 -36.57
CA GLY A 184 -1.19 -2.89 -35.70
C GLY A 184 -2.54 -3.56 -35.47
N THR A 185 -2.50 -4.61 -34.66
CA THR A 185 -3.68 -5.22 -34.04
C THR A 185 -3.58 -5.02 -32.52
N PHE A 186 -4.62 -4.47 -31.92
CA PHE A 186 -4.65 -4.07 -30.52
C PHE A 186 -5.84 -4.76 -29.83
N GLY A 187 -5.57 -5.60 -28.83
CA GLY A 187 -6.57 -6.33 -28.07
C GLY A 187 -6.95 -5.59 -26.78
N ILE A 188 -8.25 -5.58 -26.47
CA ILE A 188 -8.86 -5.07 -25.25
C ILE A 188 -9.75 -6.17 -24.65
N ALA A 189 -9.61 -6.42 -23.36
CA ALA A 189 -10.45 -7.35 -22.59
C ALA A 189 -10.66 -6.84 -21.16
N ASP A 190 -11.68 -7.38 -20.49
CA ASP A 190 -12.02 -7.09 -19.08
C ASP A 190 -12.15 -5.60 -18.72
N PHE A 191 -12.48 -4.72 -19.68
CA PHE A 191 -12.61 -3.29 -19.41
C PHE A 191 -13.75 -3.03 -18.42
N SER A 192 -13.40 -2.53 -17.24
CA SER A 192 -14.33 -2.32 -16.14
C SER A 192 -14.05 -1.00 -15.44
N ILE A 193 -15.11 -0.38 -14.91
CA ILE A 193 -15.04 0.85 -14.12
C ILE A 193 -15.82 0.61 -12.82
N ASN A 194 -15.13 0.72 -11.69
CA ASN A 194 -15.66 0.42 -10.36
C ASN A 194 -15.60 1.67 -9.48
N THR A 195 -16.77 2.19 -9.09
CA THR A 195 -16.94 3.33 -8.15
C THR A 195 -17.36 2.90 -6.75
N ASP A 196 -17.65 1.61 -6.55
CA ASP A 196 -17.95 0.97 -5.27
C ASP A 196 -16.68 0.32 -4.69
N LEU A 197 -15.80 1.12 -4.09
CA LEU A 197 -14.55 0.61 -3.49
C LEU A 197 -14.72 0.12 -2.03
N ALA A 198 -15.96 -0.09 -1.61
CA ALA A 198 -16.28 -0.77 -0.36
C ALA A 198 -16.05 -2.31 -0.49
N PRO A 199 -15.74 -3.03 0.61
CA PRO A 199 -15.51 -4.47 0.54
C PRO A 199 -16.80 -5.23 0.18
N ARG A 200 -16.95 -5.63 -1.09
CA ARG A 200 -18.04 -6.54 -1.50
C ARG A 200 -17.79 -7.93 -0.92
N GLN A 201 -18.46 -8.25 0.19
CA GLN A 201 -18.63 -9.64 0.60
C GLN A 201 -19.51 -10.36 -0.42
N GLY A 202 -18.96 -11.36 -1.09
CA GLY A 202 -19.72 -12.35 -1.86
C GLY A 202 -20.47 -11.84 -3.08
N ALA A 203 -19.75 -11.56 -4.17
CA ALA A 203 -20.34 -11.82 -5.50
C ALA A 203 -20.30 -13.34 -5.75
N PRO A 204 -21.39 -13.98 -6.20
CA PRO A 204 -21.40 -15.41 -6.45
C PRO A 204 -20.51 -15.77 -7.63
N ALA A 205 -19.70 -16.81 -7.49
CA ALA A 205 -19.10 -17.48 -8.63
C ALA A 205 -20.23 -18.04 -9.51
N GLN A 206 -20.41 -17.49 -10.71
CA GLN A 206 -21.24 -18.14 -11.73
C GLN A 206 -20.58 -19.46 -12.11
N GLN A 207 -21.11 -20.56 -11.61
CA GLN A 207 -20.88 -21.87 -12.20
C GLN A 207 -21.53 -21.89 -13.59
N GLY A 208 -20.71 -21.80 -14.63
CA GLY A 208 -21.13 -21.88 -16.02
C GLY A 208 -20.13 -22.72 -16.82
N SER A 209 -20.48 -24.00 -17.03
CA SER A 209 -19.92 -24.93 -18.03
C SER A 209 -18.40 -24.85 -18.29
N GLY A 210 -17.64 -25.77 -17.70
CA GLY A 210 -16.19 -25.82 -17.88
C GLY A 210 -15.74 -26.17 -19.30
N LEU A 211 -14.59 -25.62 -19.69
CA LEU A 211 -13.69 -26.08 -20.77
C LEU A 211 -12.32 -25.40 -20.58
N PRO A 212 -11.21 -26.14 -20.71
CA PRO A 212 -9.92 -25.61 -21.16
C PRO A 212 -9.58 -26.20 -22.56
N PRO A 213 -8.47 -25.81 -23.24
CA PRO A 213 -7.36 -25.00 -22.74
C PRO A 213 -6.83 -23.89 -23.69
N ARG A 214 -5.86 -23.13 -23.17
CA ARG A 214 -4.76 -22.55 -23.97
C ARG A 214 -4.12 -23.63 -24.85
N SER A 215 -3.76 -23.36 -26.09
CA SER A 215 -2.99 -24.31 -26.90
C SER A 215 -1.93 -23.66 -27.80
N GLY A 216 -0.80 -24.35 -27.90
CA GLY A 216 0.00 -24.35 -29.11
C GLY A 216 0.01 -25.78 -29.67
N ALA A 217 -0.20 -25.93 -30.98
CA ALA A 217 -0.03 -27.12 -31.83
C ALA A 217 -0.63 -26.79 -33.23
N THR A 218 -0.17 -27.27 -34.40
CA THR A 218 1.01 -28.08 -34.82
C THR A 218 1.10 -28.09 -36.37
N ALA A 219 2.32 -28.02 -36.92
CA ALA A 219 2.81 -28.60 -38.21
C ALA A 219 2.10 -28.27 -39.55
N PRO A 220 2.84 -28.36 -40.69
CA PRO A 220 2.99 -29.66 -41.38
C PRO A 220 4.44 -29.98 -41.86
N ALA A 221 4.63 -31.21 -42.36
CA ALA A 221 5.91 -31.78 -42.79
C ALA A 221 6.15 -31.69 -44.33
N PRO A 222 7.31 -32.16 -44.81
CA PRO A 222 7.33 -33.03 -45.99
C PRO A 222 8.15 -34.33 -45.78
N ALA A 223 8.07 -35.27 -46.74
CA ALA A 223 8.56 -36.65 -46.62
C ALA A 223 9.64 -37.04 -47.65
N GLY A 224 10.41 -38.12 -47.40
CA GLY A 224 11.07 -38.90 -48.47
C GLY A 224 12.42 -39.61 -48.19
N LEU A 225 12.38 -40.86 -47.69
CA LEU A 225 13.15 -42.07 -48.13
C LEU A 225 14.72 -42.09 -48.24
N PRO A 226 15.42 -43.26 -48.25
CA PRO A 226 15.36 -44.43 -47.33
C PRO A 226 16.82 -44.95 -46.99
N PRO A 227 17.21 -46.25 -46.75
CA PRO A 227 18.12 -46.59 -45.64
C PRO A 227 19.41 -47.42 -45.93
N ARG A 228 20.38 -47.39 -45.00
CA ARG A 228 21.49 -48.37 -44.77
C ARG A 228 21.95 -48.27 -43.29
N GLY A 229 22.42 -49.29 -42.57
CA GLY A 229 22.51 -50.74 -42.83
C GLY A 229 23.54 -51.45 -41.92
N GLY A 230 23.12 -52.43 -41.10
CA GLY A 230 23.94 -53.41 -40.37
C GLY A 230 24.65 -52.95 -39.07
N SER A 231 25.16 -53.84 -38.19
CA SER A 231 24.84 -55.28 -37.93
C SER A 231 25.71 -55.85 -36.79
N GLY A 232 25.16 -56.72 -35.92
CA GLY A 232 25.89 -57.65 -35.03
C GLY A 232 26.06 -57.21 -33.55
N GLY A 233 26.02 -58.08 -32.55
CA GLY A 233 25.66 -59.52 -32.58
C GLY A 233 26.16 -60.34 -31.37
N GLY A 234 25.23 -60.80 -30.51
CA GLY A 234 25.38 -61.91 -29.53
C GLY A 234 26.17 -61.64 -28.24
N SER A 235 26.15 -62.50 -27.19
CA SER A 235 25.07 -63.39 -26.68
C SER A 235 25.52 -64.16 -25.43
N GLY A 236 24.64 -64.34 -24.44
CA GLY A 236 24.83 -65.21 -23.26
C GLY A 236 25.41 -64.50 -22.02
N GLY A 237 25.09 -64.85 -20.77
CA GLY A 237 24.14 -65.87 -20.27
C GLY A 237 24.55 -66.34 -18.86
N GLY A 238 23.59 -66.57 -17.96
CA GLY A 238 23.85 -67.10 -16.60
C GLY A 238 23.38 -66.19 -15.46
N ALA A 239 22.89 -66.77 -14.36
CA ALA A 239 22.13 -66.07 -13.33
C ALA A 239 22.69 -66.21 -11.90
N SER A 240 22.24 -65.29 -11.04
CA SER A 240 22.08 -65.38 -9.57
C SER A 240 23.27 -65.35 -8.60
N ALA A 241 23.41 -64.18 -7.96
CA ALA A 241 23.64 -63.92 -6.51
C ALA A 241 25.04 -64.18 -5.88
N PRO A 242 25.37 -63.55 -4.72
CA PRO A 242 24.68 -62.45 -4.00
C PRO A 242 25.52 -61.15 -3.88
N GLN A 243 24.87 -59.99 -3.78
CA GLN A 243 25.55 -58.72 -3.44
C GLN A 243 25.13 -58.20 -2.05
N THR A 244 26.12 -57.91 -1.22
CA THR A 244 26.00 -57.13 0.02
C THR A 244 25.72 -55.66 -0.31
N LYS A 245 24.79 -55.04 0.43
CA LYS A 245 24.43 -53.62 0.25
C LYS A 245 25.41 -52.69 0.98
N PRO A 246 25.99 -51.68 0.31
CA PRO A 246 26.35 -50.42 0.95
C PRO A 246 25.08 -49.61 1.29
N ALA A 247 25.16 -48.77 2.32
CA ALA A 247 24.02 -47.95 2.75
C ALA A 247 23.69 -46.83 1.73
N PRO A 248 22.41 -46.46 1.53
CA PRO A 248 22.04 -45.33 0.69
C PRO A 248 22.30 -44.00 1.40
N ALA A 249 22.81 -43.03 0.64
CA ALA A 249 22.89 -41.64 1.08
C ALA A 249 21.49 -41.00 1.21
N PRO A 250 21.32 -39.92 2.00
CA PRO A 250 20.04 -39.20 2.08
C PRO A 250 19.61 -38.65 0.71
N ALA A 251 18.35 -38.88 0.35
CA ALA A 251 17.80 -38.43 -0.93
C ALA A 251 17.47 -36.93 -0.88
N SER A 252 18.27 -36.11 -1.57
CA SER A 252 17.95 -34.71 -1.83
C SER A 252 16.83 -34.60 -2.87
N SER A 253 15.61 -34.26 -2.45
CA SER A 253 14.50 -33.89 -3.34
C SER A 253 14.05 -32.45 -3.10
N ASP A 254 14.99 -31.51 -3.24
CA ASP A 254 14.74 -30.08 -3.05
C ASP A 254 14.05 -29.47 -4.28
N ASN A 255 12.73 -29.66 -4.35
CA ASN A 255 11.90 -29.20 -5.46
C ASN A 255 11.48 -27.72 -5.30
N SER A 256 12.37 -26.88 -4.76
CA SER A 256 12.07 -25.49 -4.40
C SER A 256 12.02 -24.52 -5.58
N GLY A 257 12.62 -24.87 -6.71
CA GLY A 257 12.69 -24.06 -7.93
C GLY A 257 13.65 -22.86 -7.87
N LEU A 258 14.30 -22.60 -6.72
CA LEU A 258 15.27 -21.52 -6.55
C LEU A 258 16.70 -22.02 -6.79
N PRO A 259 17.51 -21.34 -7.63
CA PRO A 259 18.90 -21.71 -7.84
C PRO A 259 19.79 -21.32 -6.67
N GLY A 260 20.80 -22.14 -6.37
CA GLY A 260 21.85 -21.84 -5.39
C GLY A 260 22.01 -22.90 -4.29
N ALA A 261 23.05 -22.72 -3.48
CA ALA A 261 23.35 -23.55 -2.31
C ALA A 261 22.62 -23.05 -1.04
N GLY A 262 22.68 -23.84 0.03
CA GLY A 262 22.07 -23.52 1.33
C GLY A 262 20.57 -23.87 1.43
N PRO A 263 20.02 -23.91 2.64
CA PRO A 263 18.61 -24.22 2.90
C PRO A 263 17.69 -23.09 2.44
N TYR A 264 16.41 -23.41 2.24
CA TYR A 264 15.34 -22.42 2.07
C TYR A 264 14.18 -22.73 3.03
N PRO A 265 14.24 -22.24 4.28
CA PRO A 265 13.16 -22.35 5.25
C PRO A 265 11.80 -21.90 4.69
N ARG A 266 10.79 -22.77 4.87
CA ARG A 266 9.43 -22.62 4.32
C ARG A 266 8.35 -22.25 5.35
N PHE A 267 8.66 -22.21 6.65
CA PHE A 267 7.74 -21.73 7.71
C PHE A 267 6.30 -22.29 7.65
N GLY A 268 6.15 -23.57 7.28
CA GLY A 268 4.85 -24.24 7.13
C GLY A 268 4.21 -24.19 5.73
N GLY A 269 4.85 -23.53 4.75
CA GLY A 269 4.43 -23.52 3.34
C GLY A 269 3.53 -22.37 2.92
N ASP A 270 3.12 -21.50 3.85
CA ASP A 270 2.36 -20.29 3.56
C ASP A 270 3.27 -19.19 2.97
N THR A 271 3.00 -18.81 1.71
CA THR A 271 3.72 -17.75 1.01
C THR A 271 3.72 -16.41 1.76
N LEU A 272 2.62 -16.04 2.42
CA LEU A 272 2.54 -14.77 3.16
C LEU A 272 3.46 -14.79 4.38
N ARG A 273 3.42 -15.87 5.18
CA ARG A 273 4.35 -16.05 6.32
C ARG A 273 5.81 -16.11 5.86
N ILE A 274 6.11 -16.86 4.80
CA ILE A 274 7.47 -16.95 4.22
C ILE A 274 8.00 -15.56 3.90
N VAL A 275 7.27 -14.78 3.08
CA VAL A 275 7.69 -13.43 2.68
C VAL A 275 7.81 -12.52 3.91
N SER A 276 6.88 -12.62 4.85
CA SER A 276 6.88 -11.81 6.08
C SER A 276 8.12 -12.05 6.95
N VAL A 277 8.57 -13.30 7.12
CA VAL A 277 9.81 -13.61 7.86
C VAL A 277 11.02 -12.95 7.19
N TYR A 278 11.25 -13.19 5.89
CA TYR A 278 12.41 -12.65 5.19
C TYR A 278 12.40 -11.11 5.10
N ILE A 279 11.23 -10.50 4.87
CA ILE A 279 11.09 -9.04 4.86
C ILE A 279 11.26 -8.45 6.26
N GLY A 280 10.79 -9.12 7.31
CA GLY A 280 10.97 -8.71 8.70
C GLY A 280 12.45 -8.65 9.11
N ILE A 281 13.18 -9.76 8.91
CA ILE A 281 14.62 -9.84 9.18
C ILE A 281 15.37 -8.75 8.38
N MET A 282 15.15 -8.70 7.06
CA MET A 282 15.85 -7.76 6.18
C MET A 282 15.56 -6.31 6.55
N ARG A 283 14.29 -5.94 6.79
CA ARG A 283 13.91 -4.58 7.18
C ARG A 283 14.50 -4.19 8.54
N SER A 284 14.60 -5.13 9.49
CA SER A 284 15.21 -4.86 10.79
C SER A 284 16.68 -4.51 10.68
N ILE A 285 17.46 -5.33 9.96
CA ILE A 285 18.89 -5.10 9.76
C ILE A 285 19.07 -3.81 8.95
N PHE A 286 18.36 -3.67 7.82
CA PHE A 286 18.50 -2.50 6.95
C PHE A 286 18.16 -1.17 7.65
N MET A 287 17.09 -1.11 8.46
CA MET A 287 16.73 0.14 9.13
C MET A 287 17.69 0.49 10.27
N HIS A 288 18.34 -0.49 10.91
CA HIS A 288 19.42 -0.26 11.87
C HIS A 288 20.63 0.38 11.16
N GLU A 289 21.11 -0.21 10.05
CA GLU A 289 22.18 0.38 9.24
C GLU A 289 21.84 1.76 8.65
N PHE A 290 20.58 1.95 8.25
CA PHE A 290 20.12 3.23 7.75
C PHE A 290 20.02 4.29 8.88
N GLY A 291 19.85 3.87 10.13
CA GLY A 291 19.99 4.72 11.31
C GLY A 291 21.40 5.31 11.41
N HIS A 292 22.45 4.47 11.28
CA HIS A 292 23.84 4.94 11.24
C HIS A 292 24.10 5.85 10.04
N ALA A 293 23.54 5.53 8.86
CA ALA A 293 23.64 6.39 7.70
C ALA A 293 22.99 7.77 7.95
N LEU A 294 21.82 7.83 8.60
CA LEU A 294 21.20 9.11 8.95
C LEU A 294 22.04 9.90 9.97
N ILE A 295 22.58 9.26 11.00
CA ILE A 295 23.44 9.93 12.00
C ILE A 295 24.71 10.46 11.35
N GLY A 296 25.42 9.62 10.59
CA GLY A 296 26.70 9.97 9.97
C GLY A 296 26.60 10.94 8.79
N GLU A 297 25.59 10.82 7.92
CA GLU A 297 25.45 11.72 6.76
C GLU A 297 24.82 13.07 7.12
N LEU A 298 23.95 13.14 8.13
CA LEU A 298 23.25 14.37 8.53
C LEU A 298 23.84 15.03 9.79
N GLU A 299 24.94 14.49 10.32
CA GLU A 299 25.62 14.94 11.54
C GLU A 299 24.66 15.03 12.76
N LEU A 300 23.76 14.04 12.89
CA LEU A 300 22.74 14.06 13.94
C LEU A 300 23.36 13.83 15.33
N PRO A 301 22.92 14.55 16.38
CA PRO A 301 23.42 14.35 17.72
C PRO A 301 22.83 13.09 18.36
N SER A 302 23.69 12.16 18.80
CA SER A 302 23.34 11.12 19.78
C SER A 302 23.86 11.50 21.17
N THR A 303 23.04 11.27 22.21
CA THR A 303 23.40 11.47 23.62
C THR A 303 23.47 10.17 24.43
N GLY A 304 23.35 9.03 23.75
CA GLY A 304 23.52 7.68 24.29
C GLY A 304 24.36 6.82 23.35
N ALA A 305 24.42 5.51 23.61
CA ALA A 305 25.05 4.57 22.67
C ALA A 305 24.33 4.62 21.30
N GLU A 306 25.11 4.71 20.23
CA GLU A 306 24.55 4.84 18.87
C GLU A 306 23.73 3.60 18.48
N GLU A 307 24.24 2.40 18.80
CA GLU A 307 23.55 1.11 18.65
C GLU A 307 22.14 1.10 19.25
N ASP A 308 22.02 1.51 20.53
CA ASP A 308 20.73 1.59 21.22
C ASP A 308 19.82 2.65 20.56
N ALA A 309 20.38 3.71 19.96
CA ALA A 309 19.59 4.74 19.27
C ALA A 309 19.09 4.28 17.89
N VAL A 310 19.91 3.58 17.11
CA VAL A 310 19.54 3.08 15.78
C VAL A 310 18.64 1.83 15.84
N ASP A 311 18.75 1.01 16.88
CA ASP A 311 17.76 -0.04 17.19
C ASP A 311 16.37 0.57 17.45
N ILE A 312 16.32 1.68 18.16
CA ILE A 312 15.07 2.42 18.42
C ILE A 312 14.54 3.04 17.12
N TYR A 313 15.40 3.60 16.26
CA TYR A 313 14.99 4.05 14.91
C TYR A 313 14.41 2.90 14.09
N ALA A 314 15.09 1.75 14.04
CA ALA A 314 14.62 0.57 13.34
C ALA A 314 13.25 0.12 13.87
N ALA A 315 13.09 0.00 15.20
CA ALA A 315 11.83 -0.35 15.84
C ALA A 315 10.68 0.60 15.44
N LEU A 316 10.93 1.92 15.41
CA LEU A 316 9.97 2.93 14.95
C LEU A 316 9.58 2.72 13.47
N GLN A 317 10.55 2.55 12.58
CA GLN A 317 10.32 2.31 11.14
C GLN A 317 9.65 0.95 10.84
N ILE A 318 9.70 0.00 11.78
CA ILE A 318 9.13 -1.35 11.64
C ILE A 318 7.70 -1.40 12.18
N VAL A 319 7.38 -0.67 13.26
CA VAL A 319 6.01 -0.60 13.78
C VAL A 319 5.08 0.28 12.95
N GLU A 320 5.59 1.34 12.32
CA GLU A 320 4.75 2.35 11.62
C GLU A 320 3.72 1.76 10.63
N PRO A 321 4.04 0.78 9.76
CA PRO A 321 3.04 0.17 8.87
C PRO A 321 1.89 -0.54 9.60
N THR A 322 2.11 -0.98 10.84
CA THR A 322 1.07 -1.59 11.70
C THR A 322 0.20 -0.54 12.41
N MET A 323 0.70 0.69 12.56
CA MET A 323 0.00 1.80 13.22
C MET A 323 -1.06 2.44 12.34
N TYR A 324 -0.91 2.33 11.02
CA TYR A 324 -1.77 2.99 10.04
C TYR A 324 -2.29 1.96 9.02
N PRO A 325 -3.14 1.01 9.46
CA PRO A 325 -3.56 -0.11 8.62
C PRO A 325 -4.27 0.38 7.35
N SER A 326 -3.94 -0.27 6.25
CA SER A 326 -4.57 -0.06 4.94
C SER A 326 -5.92 -0.79 4.85
N ASN A 327 -6.64 -0.61 3.74
CA ASN A 327 -7.84 -1.40 3.45
C ASN A 327 -7.52 -2.82 2.94
N ASP A 328 -6.25 -3.10 2.63
CA ASP A 328 -5.78 -4.40 2.16
C ASP A 328 -5.37 -5.28 3.35
N LYS A 329 -6.01 -6.46 3.46
CA LYS A 329 -5.79 -7.38 4.58
C LYS A 329 -4.47 -8.12 4.49
N ASP A 330 -3.98 -8.38 3.28
CA ASP A 330 -2.75 -9.14 3.07
C ASP A 330 -1.55 -8.23 3.36
N VAL A 331 -1.61 -6.96 2.91
CA VAL A 331 -0.65 -5.92 3.30
C VAL A 331 -0.59 -5.74 4.82
N ASN A 332 -1.74 -5.64 5.49
CA ASN A 332 -1.79 -5.50 6.95
C ASN A 332 -1.24 -6.74 7.67
N THR A 333 -1.50 -7.94 7.16
CA THR A 333 -0.97 -9.20 7.71
C THR A 333 0.54 -9.28 7.52
N MET A 334 1.05 -8.96 6.34
CA MET A 334 2.49 -8.89 6.06
C MET A 334 3.20 -7.86 6.94
N ALA A 335 2.63 -6.67 7.12
CA ALA A 335 3.17 -5.65 8.02
C ALA A 335 3.25 -6.16 9.47
N ARG A 336 2.19 -6.79 9.96
CA ARG A 336 2.12 -7.38 11.31
C ARG A 336 3.18 -8.46 11.52
N ASP A 337 3.26 -9.40 10.59
CA ASP A 337 4.10 -10.59 10.73
C ASP A 337 5.57 -10.25 10.49
N ALA A 338 5.87 -9.39 9.52
CA ALA A 338 7.23 -8.86 9.31
C ALA A 338 7.72 -8.07 10.52
N ALA A 339 6.89 -7.22 11.12
CA ALA A 339 7.24 -6.53 12.36
C ALA A 339 7.49 -7.51 13.51
N THR A 340 6.65 -8.54 13.65
CA THR A 340 6.82 -9.59 14.67
C THR A 340 8.16 -10.33 14.50
N TYR A 341 8.50 -10.77 13.29
CA TYR A 341 9.75 -11.48 13.03
C TYR A 341 11.00 -10.60 13.13
N ALA A 342 10.89 -9.30 12.82
CA ALA A 342 11.95 -8.32 13.04
C ALA A 342 12.37 -8.20 14.52
N ALA A 343 11.43 -8.38 15.47
CA ALA A 343 11.75 -8.43 16.89
C ALA A 343 12.18 -9.83 17.34
N LEU A 344 11.47 -10.89 16.92
CA LEU A 344 11.70 -12.26 17.41
C LEU A 344 13.10 -12.80 17.13
N GLN A 345 13.78 -12.36 16.06
CA GLN A 345 15.18 -12.71 15.82
C GLN A 345 16.10 -12.44 17.02
N TRP A 346 15.92 -11.30 17.71
CA TRP A 346 16.70 -10.93 18.90
C TRP A 346 16.34 -11.80 20.11
N TYR A 347 15.06 -12.12 20.28
CA TYR A 347 14.63 -13.04 21.33
C TYR A 347 15.25 -14.43 21.13
N TYR A 348 15.21 -14.97 19.92
CA TYR A 348 15.75 -16.27 19.59
C TYR A 348 17.27 -16.33 19.67
N SER A 349 17.98 -15.33 19.12
CA SER A 349 19.44 -15.23 19.22
C SER A 349 19.88 -15.19 20.70
N GLY A 350 19.24 -14.35 21.51
CA GLY A 350 19.50 -14.27 22.94
C GLY A 350 19.20 -15.56 23.71
N LYS A 351 18.10 -16.26 23.40
CA LYS A 351 17.78 -17.56 24.02
C LYS A 351 18.76 -18.66 23.60
N VAL A 352 19.23 -18.65 22.36
CA VAL A 352 20.28 -19.57 21.89
C VAL A 352 21.60 -19.27 22.61
N ALA A 353 21.97 -18.00 22.80
CA ALA A 353 23.16 -17.59 23.53
C ALA A 353 23.12 -18.04 25.01
N GLU A 354 22.01 -17.79 25.72
CA GLU A 354 21.79 -18.30 27.08
C GLU A 354 21.93 -19.83 27.14
N SER A 355 21.33 -20.57 26.19
CA SER A 355 21.40 -22.04 26.15
C SER A 355 22.80 -22.59 25.94
N ARG A 356 23.70 -21.79 25.35
CA ARG A 356 25.12 -22.10 25.14
C ARG A 356 26.01 -21.65 26.30
N GLY A 357 25.43 -21.15 27.39
CA GLY A 357 26.16 -20.71 28.58
C GLY A 357 26.79 -19.32 28.46
N ALA A 358 26.32 -18.47 27.54
CA ALA A 358 26.72 -17.07 27.53
C ALA A 358 26.27 -16.38 28.83
N SER A 359 27.21 -15.79 29.55
CA SER A 359 26.92 -14.97 30.74
C SER A 359 26.61 -13.53 30.34
N GLU A 360 25.85 -12.79 31.17
CA GLU A 360 25.61 -11.35 30.94
C GLU A 360 26.91 -10.54 30.74
N THR A 361 28.04 -11.03 31.29
CA THR A 361 29.36 -10.43 31.16
C THR A 361 30.03 -10.62 29.79
N SER A 362 29.57 -11.53 28.92
CA SER A 362 30.17 -11.68 27.58
C SER A 362 29.86 -10.50 26.65
N ALA A 363 28.83 -9.72 26.96
CA ALA A 363 28.43 -8.53 26.19
C ALA A 363 29.18 -7.24 26.61
N TRP A 364 30.09 -7.27 27.59
CA TRP A 364 30.76 -6.05 28.05
C TRP A 364 31.78 -5.46 27.05
N GLN A 365 32.33 -6.28 26.16
CA GLN A 365 33.25 -5.84 25.10
C GLN A 365 32.56 -5.63 23.74
N ASP A 366 31.27 -5.99 23.65
CA ASP A 366 30.48 -5.73 22.45
C ASP A 366 30.00 -4.26 22.49
N GLU A 367 29.99 -3.59 21.34
CA GLU A 367 29.38 -2.27 21.22
C GLU A 367 27.84 -2.34 21.30
N HIS A 368 27.28 -3.50 20.96
CA HIS A 368 25.87 -3.77 21.09
C HIS A 368 25.47 -4.19 22.51
N THR A 369 24.36 -3.63 22.94
CA THR A 369 23.52 -4.23 23.98
C THR A 369 23.22 -5.70 23.68
N GLY A 370 23.31 -6.58 24.69
CA GLY A 370 22.97 -8.00 24.51
C GLY A 370 21.53 -8.25 24.03
N ASP A 371 21.36 -9.25 23.15
CA ASP A 371 20.15 -9.47 22.33
C ASP A 371 18.81 -9.46 23.08
N LEU A 372 18.72 -10.04 24.28
CA LEU A 372 17.46 -10.03 25.05
C LEU A 372 17.07 -8.62 25.54
N LYS A 373 18.05 -7.74 25.77
CA LYS A 373 17.82 -6.31 26.08
C LYS A 373 17.47 -5.54 24.79
N ARG A 374 18.08 -5.85 23.63
CA ARG A 374 17.66 -5.31 22.31
C ARG A 374 16.20 -5.66 22.04
N PHE A 375 15.87 -6.96 22.12
CA PHE A 375 14.52 -7.49 21.97
C PHE A 375 13.50 -6.77 22.88
N ARG A 376 13.77 -6.68 24.18
CA ARG A 376 12.88 -6.03 25.15
C ARG A 376 12.65 -4.56 24.79
N ASN A 377 13.70 -3.83 24.42
CA ASN A 377 13.60 -2.42 24.05
C ASN A 377 12.79 -2.25 22.76
N MET A 378 13.13 -3.00 21.71
CA MET A 378 12.45 -3.00 20.41
C MET A 378 10.96 -3.38 20.54
N LEU A 379 10.66 -4.49 21.23
CA LEU A 379 9.28 -4.92 21.51
C LEU A 379 8.50 -3.86 22.30
N CYS A 380 9.13 -3.13 23.22
CA CYS A 380 8.45 -2.08 23.97
C CYS A 380 8.09 -0.88 23.08
N ILE A 381 8.99 -0.42 22.19
CA ILE A 381 8.66 0.61 21.19
C ILE A 381 7.51 0.15 20.28
N MET A 382 7.59 -1.08 19.77
CA MET A 382 6.57 -1.64 18.88
C MET A 382 5.22 -1.82 19.60
N TYR A 383 5.22 -2.30 20.84
CA TYR A 383 4.03 -2.41 21.67
C TYR A 383 3.42 -1.04 21.99
N GLY A 384 4.23 -0.01 22.22
CA GLY A 384 3.74 1.36 22.40
C GLY A 384 3.03 1.91 21.15
N GLY A 385 3.56 1.60 19.96
CA GLY A 385 2.94 1.96 18.69
C GLY A 385 1.65 1.18 18.39
N ASN A 386 1.60 -0.13 18.61
CA ASN A 386 0.39 -0.95 18.41
C ASN A 386 0.28 -2.11 19.41
N PRO A 387 -0.33 -1.90 20.60
CA PRO A 387 -0.52 -2.95 21.60
C PRO A 387 -1.29 -4.17 21.08
N SER A 388 -2.28 -3.95 20.20
CA SER A 388 -3.17 -5.02 19.71
C SER A 388 -2.44 -6.09 18.90
N VAL A 389 -1.37 -5.71 18.21
CA VAL A 389 -0.52 -6.61 17.43
C VAL A 389 0.44 -7.38 18.33
N PHE A 390 1.08 -6.70 19.29
CA PHE A 390 2.20 -7.28 20.04
C PHE A 390 1.83 -7.87 21.40
N GLU A 391 0.58 -7.74 21.87
CA GLU A 391 0.13 -8.31 23.16
C GLU A 391 0.26 -9.84 23.25
N SER A 392 0.10 -10.57 22.14
CA SER A 392 0.33 -12.02 22.10
C SER A 392 1.81 -12.38 22.32
N VAL A 393 2.71 -11.67 21.63
CA VAL A 393 4.17 -11.80 21.76
C VAL A 393 4.60 -11.42 23.18
N ALA A 394 4.14 -10.26 23.67
CA ALA A 394 4.45 -9.75 25.00
C ALA A 394 4.01 -10.71 26.12
N LYS A 395 2.83 -11.32 26.00
CA LYS A 395 2.38 -12.40 26.90
C LYS A 395 3.27 -13.64 26.81
N HIS A 396 3.59 -14.09 25.59
CA HIS A 396 4.36 -15.31 25.38
C HIS A 396 5.79 -15.22 25.93
N VAL A 397 6.43 -14.05 25.82
CA VAL A 397 7.79 -13.79 26.36
C VAL A 397 7.82 -13.31 27.81
N GLY A 398 6.66 -13.24 28.48
CA GLY A 398 6.56 -12.86 29.89
C GLY A 398 6.83 -11.38 30.20
N LEU A 399 6.54 -10.46 29.26
CA LEU A 399 6.74 -9.03 29.47
C LEU A 399 5.76 -8.48 30.50
N GLU A 400 6.27 -8.04 31.65
CA GLU A 400 5.48 -7.55 32.79
C GLU A 400 4.49 -6.44 32.42
N ASP A 401 3.29 -6.46 33.01
CA ASP A 401 2.28 -5.40 32.81
C ASP A 401 2.80 -4.00 33.17
N ARG A 402 3.66 -3.89 34.21
CA ARG A 402 4.33 -2.63 34.58
C ARG A 402 5.24 -2.10 33.46
N THR A 403 5.88 -2.99 32.70
CA THR A 403 6.71 -2.61 31.56
C THR A 403 5.81 -2.21 30.39
N LYS A 404 4.81 -3.03 30.04
CA LYS A 404 3.83 -2.72 28.98
C LYS A 404 3.12 -1.38 29.19
N ALA A 405 2.79 -1.03 30.44
CA ALA A 405 2.16 0.25 30.79
C ALA A 405 3.02 1.48 30.47
N ARG A 406 4.36 1.36 30.45
CA ARG A 406 5.28 2.45 30.10
C ARG A 406 5.61 2.53 28.61
N CYS A 407 5.36 1.46 27.86
CA CYS A 407 5.79 1.35 26.47
C CYS A 407 5.17 2.40 25.53
N ALA A 408 3.95 2.88 25.82
CA ALA A 408 3.35 3.99 25.09
C ALA A 408 4.13 5.31 25.29
N ASP A 409 4.53 5.62 26.53
CA ASP A 409 5.34 6.82 26.83
C ASP A 409 6.73 6.75 26.21
N GLU A 410 7.39 5.59 26.27
CA GLU A 410 8.70 5.39 25.66
C GLU A 410 8.60 5.48 24.12
N PHE A 411 7.60 4.86 23.48
CA PHE A 411 7.33 5.03 22.05
C PHE A 411 7.15 6.50 21.70
N ASN A 412 6.26 7.21 22.40
CA ASN A 412 5.97 8.62 22.13
C ASN A 412 7.20 9.51 22.30
N LYS A 413 7.99 9.28 23.36
CA LYS A 413 9.23 10.01 23.62
C LYS A 413 10.28 9.80 22.51
N GLN A 414 10.50 8.54 22.11
CA GLN A 414 11.51 8.21 21.09
C GLN A 414 11.08 8.64 19.68
N ASN A 415 9.80 8.45 19.33
CA ASN A 415 9.24 8.89 18.05
C ASN A 415 9.34 10.42 17.90
N ARG A 416 9.00 11.18 18.96
CA ARG A 416 9.21 12.63 18.99
C ARG A 416 10.67 13.02 18.82
N ALA A 417 11.60 12.36 19.52
CA ALA A 417 13.02 12.67 19.42
C ALA A 417 13.54 12.51 17.99
N TRP A 418 13.32 11.34 17.38
CA TRP A 418 13.73 11.05 16.01
C TRP A 418 13.07 11.97 14.97
N ARG A 419 11.74 12.18 15.04
CA ARG A 419 11.05 13.11 14.13
C ARG A 419 11.55 14.55 14.29
N ARG A 420 11.88 14.99 15.52
CA ARG A 420 12.36 16.34 15.81
C ARG A 420 13.75 16.61 15.25
N ILE A 421 14.69 15.66 15.37
CA ILE A 421 16.06 15.82 14.84
C ILE A 421 16.14 15.63 13.33
N LEU A 422 15.27 14.78 12.74
CA LEU A 422 15.23 14.57 11.30
C LEU A 422 14.49 15.68 10.54
N ALA A 423 13.51 16.35 11.15
CA ALA A 423 12.66 17.36 10.51
C ALA A 423 13.41 18.43 9.67
N PRO A 424 14.55 19.02 10.11
CA PRO A 424 15.33 19.97 9.30
C PRO A 424 15.91 19.38 8.00
N HIS A 425 16.05 18.05 7.93
CA HIS A 425 16.62 17.30 6.82
C HIS A 425 15.56 16.48 6.06
N THR A 426 14.28 16.63 6.40
CA THR A 426 13.17 15.85 5.83
C THR A 426 12.27 16.75 4.99
N ARG A 427 11.90 16.27 3.80
CA ARG A 427 10.91 16.94 2.92
C ARG A 427 9.51 16.82 3.52
N VAL A 428 8.74 17.91 3.49
CA VAL A 428 7.33 17.89 3.86
C VAL A 428 6.54 16.98 2.92
N GLY A 429 5.73 16.08 3.47
CA GLY A 429 4.99 15.08 2.70
C GLY A 429 3.92 14.37 3.52
N THR A 430 3.04 13.60 2.87
CA THR A 430 1.96 12.83 3.52
C THR A 430 2.47 11.89 4.62
N TRP A 431 3.65 11.30 4.45
CA TRP A 431 4.30 10.40 5.42
C TRP A 431 5.43 11.08 6.20
N SER A 432 5.61 12.39 6.01
CA SER A 432 6.64 13.21 6.65
C SER A 432 6.11 14.64 6.95
N PRO A 433 4.96 14.79 7.63
CA PRO A 433 4.25 16.07 7.73
C PRO A 433 4.91 17.08 8.69
N ASP A 434 5.97 16.67 9.39
CA ASP A 434 6.84 17.52 10.20
C ASP A 434 8.15 17.92 9.49
N GLY A 435 8.36 17.46 8.25
CA GLY A 435 9.50 17.86 7.44
C GLY A 435 9.51 19.37 7.18
N GLN A 436 10.69 19.98 7.30
CA GLN A 436 10.89 21.43 7.14
C GLN A 436 11.48 21.80 5.77
N GLN A 437 11.95 20.81 5.01
CA GLN A 437 12.40 21.03 3.64
C GLN A 437 11.20 21.04 2.67
N PRO A 438 11.20 21.89 1.62
CA PRO A 438 10.19 21.84 0.57
C PRO A 438 10.05 20.44 -0.06
N ALA A 439 8.84 20.08 -0.50
CA ALA A 439 8.56 18.78 -1.11
C ALA A 439 9.43 18.48 -2.35
N ASN A 440 9.93 19.53 -3.03
CA ASN A 440 10.81 19.46 -4.19
C ASN A 440 12.29 19.77 -3.87
N ALA A 441 12.70 19.80 -2.59
CA ALA A 441 14.06 20.16 -2.21
C ALA A 441 15.11 19.22 -2.85
N PRO A 442 16.17 19.74 -3.49
CA PRO A 442 17.22 18.89 -4.06
C PRO A 442 17.95 18.14 -2.95
N GLY A 443 18.23 16.86 -3.17
CA GLY A 443 18.99 16.02 -2.25
C GLY A 443 19.45 14.75 -2.97
N ALA A 444 20.50 14.12 -2.46
CA ALA A 444 21.09 12.96 -3.11
C ALA A 444 20.22 11.69 -2.97
N PRO A 445 20.25 10.77 -3.96
CA PRO A 445 19.43 9.57 -3.95
C PRO A 445 19.97 8.50 -3.00
N VAL A 446 19.07 7.61 -2.57
CA VAL A 446 19.45 6.28 -2.06
C VAL A 446 19.44 5.30 -3.22
N ASN A 447 20.60 4.75 -3.57
CA ASN A 447 20.76 3.74 -4.61
C ASN A 447 20.65 2.35 -4.02
N VAL A 448 20.20 1.37 -4.82
CA VAL A 448 20.08 -0.03 -4.39
C VAL A 448 20.57 -0.96 -5.49
N THR A 449 21.47 -1.87 -5.11
CA THR A 449 22.06 -2.88 -6.00
C THR A 449 21.94 -4.25 -5.34
N PHE A 450 21.51 -5.25 -6.13
CA PHE A 450 21.54 -6.66 -5.74
C PHE A 450 22.59 -7.37 -6.59
N GLU A 451 23.69 -7.79 -5.97
CA GLU A 451 24.66 -8.68 -6.60
C GLU A 451 24.09 -10.10 -6.67
N ARG A 452 24.53 -10.86 -7.69
CA ARG A 452 24.13 -12.25 -7.89
C ARG A 452 24.71 -13.12 -6.77
N SER A 453 23.87 -13.95 -6.16
CA SER A 453 24.28 -14.86 -5.10
C SER A 453 24.56 -16.28 -5.60
N SER A 454 25.45 -16.96 -4.90
CA SER A 454 25.66 -18.41 -4.97
C SER A 454 24.62 -19.21 -4.17
N ARG A 455 23.85 -18.55 -3.28
CA ARG A 455 22.92 -19.16 -2.31
C ARG A 455 21.45 -19.01 -2.72
N LYS A 456 20.57 -19.88 -2.24
CA LYS A 456 19.12 -19.82 -2.53
C LYS A 456 18.48 -18.55 -2.00
N ILE A 457 18.80 -18.14 -0.77
CA ILE A 457 18.23 -16.94 -0.16
C ILE A 457 18.72 -15.68 -0.88
N GLY A 458 20.02 -15.57 -1.18
CA GLY A 458 20.51 -14.42 -1.94
C GLY A 458 19.91 -14.35 -3.35
N ASN A 459 19.64 -15.49 -4.00
CA ASN A 459 18.92 -15.52 -5.27
C ASN A 459 17.41 -15.19 -5.13
N LEU A 460 16.76 -15.52 -4.01
CA LEU A 460 15.40 -15.05 -3.71
C LEU A 460 15.36 -13.52 -3.62
N PHE A 461 16.31 -12.93 -2.91
CA PHE A 461 16.42 -11.48 -2.81
C PHE A 461 16.76 -10.83 -4.16
N ALA A 462 17.81 -11.29 -4.85
CA ALA A 462 18.27 -10.70 -6.11
C ALA A 462 17.25 -10.85 -7.27
N ASN A 463 16.56 -11.99 -7.38
CA ASN A 463 15.74 -12.31 -8.55
C ASN A 463 14.23 -12.13 -8.31
N ASN A 464 13.73 -12.26 -7.08
CA ASN A 464 12.29 -12.27 -6.79
C ASN A 464 11.81 -11.08 -5.95
N LEU A 465 12.64 -10.55 -5.05
CA LEU A 465 12.27 -9.45 -4.14
C LEU A 465 12.94 -8.11 -4.47
N SER A 466 13.95 -8.10 -5.33
CA SER A 466 14.84 -6.97 -5.58
C SER A 466 14.11 -5.70 -6.04
N GLU A 467 13.11 -5.79 -6.92
CA GLU A 467 12.33 -4.62 -7.35
C GLU A 467 11.51 -4.04 -6.19
N ALA A 468 10.76 -4.87 -5.47
CA ALA A 468 9.91 -4.42 -4.37
C ALA A 468 10.74 -3.78 -3.23
N ILE A 469 11.87 -4.38 -2.87
CA ILE A 469 12.80 -3.86 -1.86
C ILE A 469 13.48 -2.59 -2.36
N SER A 470 14.01 -2.59 -3.60
CA SER A 470 14.64 -1.40 -4.20
C SER A 470 13.71 -0.20 -4.19
N ASN A 471 12.44 -0.40 -4.56
CA ASN A 471 11.46 0.69 -4.62
C ASN A 471 11.21 1.26 -3.23
N ASN A 472 11.01 0.41 -2.19
CA ASN A 472 10.81 0.86 -0.82
C ASN A 472 12.04 1.62 -0.26
N ILE A 473 13.25 1.11 -0.48
CA ILE A 473 14.48 1.74 0.00
C ILE A 473 14.75 3.08 -0.73
N LYS A 474 14.47 3.16 -2.03
CA LYS A 474 14.62 4.41 -2.82
C LYS A 474 13.71 5.55 -2.34
N LEU A 475 12.55 5.23 -1.74
CA LEU A 475 11.69 6.26 -1.13
C LEU A 475 12.40 7.02 -0.01
N LEU A 476 13.38 6.44 0.68
CA LEU A 476 14.12 7.14 1.73
C LEU A 476 14.93 8.33 1.18
N GLY A 477 15.45 8.24 -0.04
CA GLY A 477 16.08 9.38 -0.74
C GLY A 477 15.08 10.45 -1.20
N GLN A 478 13.79 10.10 -1.29
CA GLN A 478 12.70 11.05 -1.54
C GLN A 478 12.21 11.69 -0.23
N THR A 479 12.29 10.99 0.90
CA THR A 479 11.97 11.53 2.23
C THR A 479 13.07 12.47 2.75
N TYR A 480 14.34 12.04 2.71
CA TYR A 480 15.46 12.77 3.31
C TYR A 480 16.27 13.57 2.27
N VAL A 481 16.71 14.76 2.67
CA VAL A 481 17.63 15.61 1.92
C VAL A 481 19.05 15.23 2.31
N LEU A 482 19.55 14.16 1.69
CA LEU A 482 20.91 13.64 1.93
C LEU A 482 21.96 14.52 1.21
N PRO A 483 23.12 14.79 1.82
CA PRO A 483 24.17 15.61 1.20
C PRO A 483 24.94 14.88 0.08
N ARG A 484 24.97 13.54 0.11
CA ARG A 484 25.62 12.69 -0.89
C ARG A 484 24.88 11.35 -1.05
N PRO A 485 25.05 10.62 -2.15
CA PRO A 485 24.29 9.40 -2.40
C PRO A 485 24.64 8.30 -1.40
N VAL A 486 23.62 7.62 -0.87
CA VAL A 486 23.80 6.42 -0.02
C VAL A 486 23.53 5.18 -0.87
N ASN A 487 24.50 4.26 -0.94
CA ASN A 487 24.47 3.09 -1.81
C ASN A 487 24.22 1.82 -1.00
N VAL A 488 23.04 1.21 -1.14
CA VAL A 488 22.69 -0.04 -0.47
C VAL A 488 23.03 -1.22 -1.38
N VAL A 489 23.90 -2.11 -0.93
CA VAL A 489 24.42 -3.24 -1.72
C VAL A 489 24.13 -4.56 -1.02
N PHE A 490 23.29 -5.39 -1.65
CA PHE A 490 23.01 -6.76 -1.22
C PHE A 490 23.94 -7.74 -1.94
N LYS A 491 24.70 -8.56 -1.21
CA LYS A 491 25.69 -9.49 -1.80
C LYS A 491 26.04 -10.69 -0.91
N ASP A 492 26.74 -11.67 -1.50
CA ASP A 492 27.46 -12.69 -0.74
C ASP A 492 28.72 -12.04 -0.14
N CYS A 493 28.88 -12.08 1.18
CA CYS A 493 30.00 -11.44 1.88
C CYS A 493 31.06 -12.41 2.41
N GLY A 494 30.75 -13.72 2.50
CA GLY A 494 31.57 -14.69 3.22
C GLY A 494 31.56 -14.52 4.74
N LYS A 495 30.70 -13.65 5.30
CA LYS A 495 30.55 -13.40 6.75
C LYS A 495 29.10 -13.10 7.12
N LEU A 496 28.72 -13.43 8.36
CA LEU A 496 27.43 -13.09 8.94
C LEU A 496 27.48 -11.65 9.47
N ASN A 497 27.16 -10.66 8.63
CA ASN A 497 27.23 -9.25 9.04
C ASN A 497 26.34 -8.34 8.17
N ALA A 498 26.10 -7.11 8.61
CA ALA A 498 25.72 -5.96 7.80
C ALA A 498 26.49 -4.74 8.35
N TRP A 499 26.69 -3.70 7.54
CA TRP A 499 27.32 -2.47 8.05
C TRP A 499 27.10 -1.28 7.13
N TYR A 500 26.96 -0.10 7.73
CA TYR A 500 27.18 1.20 7.10
C TYR A 500 28.68 1.56 7.11
N ASN A 501 29.18 2.09 5.98
CA ASN A 501 30.53 2.64 5.85
C ASN A 501 30.47 4.17 5.64
N PRO A 502 30.82 4.99 6.65
CA PRO A 502 30.73 6.44 6.55
C PRO A 502 31.72 7.08 5.57
N ARG A 503 32.77 6.38 5.14
CA ARG A 503 33.72 6.90 4.13
C ARG A 503 33.18 6.76 2.71
N GLU A 504 32.41 5.71 2.46
CA GLU A 504 31.88 5.38 1.14
C GLU A 504 30.42 5.83 0.97
N GLY A 505 29.67 5.99 2.06
CA GLY A 505 28.23 6.22 2.02
C GLY A 505 27.52 4.98 1.50
N SER A 506 27.89 3.82 2.04
CA SER A 506 27.41 2.53 1.57
C SER A 506 26.89 1.68 2.73
N ILE A 507 25.75 1.03 2.52
CA ILE A 507 25.22 0.01 3.44
C ILE A 507 25.42 -1.33 2.75
N THR A 508 26.18 -2.24 3.36
CA THR A 508 26.34 -3.61 2.85
C THR A 508 25.41 -4.55 3.60
N MET A 509 24.56 -5.25 2.86
CA MET A 509 23.60 -6.24 3.36
C MET A 509 24.05 -7.63 2.91
N CYS A 510 24.60 -8.44 3.82
CA CYS A 510 25.06 -9.78 3.47
C CYS A 510 23.91 -10.78 3.46
N TYR A 511 23.75 -11.52 2.37
CA TYR A 511 22.70 -12.54 2.26
C TYR A 511 22.86 -13.64 3.31
N GLU A 512 24.09 -13.94 3.73
CA GLU A 512 24.37 -14.97 4.74
C GLU A 512 23.81 -14.63 6.12
N LEU A 513 23.77 -13.34 6.50
CA LEU A 513 23.16 -12.92 7.78
C LEU A 513 21.65 -13.18 7.77
N ILE A 514 20.96 -12.77 6.70
CA ILE A 514 19.52 -12.96 6.54
C ILE A 514 19.17 -14.45 6.50
N GLU A 515 19.95 -15.25 5.77
CA GLU A 515 19.77 -16.71 5.71
C GLU A 515 20.00 -17.36 7.08
N ASN A 516 21.06 -17.00 7.80
CA ASN A 516 21.38 -17.58 9.10
C ASN A 516 20.25 -17.33 10.13
N ILE A 517 19.71 -16.12 10.17
CA ILE A 517 18.62 -15.76 11.07
C ILE A 517 17.32 -16.48 10.68
N ALA A 518 17.01 -16.59 9.37
CA ALA A 518 15.85 -17.35 8.90
C ALA A 518 15.95 -18.85 9.24
N VAL A 519 17.15 -19.44 9.14
CA VAL A 519 17.41 -20.83 9.56
C VAL A 519 17.23 -20.99 11.06
N MET A 520 17.77 -20.08 11.88
CA MET A 520 17.59 -20.10 13.33
C MET A 520 16.11 -20.05 13.73
N ILE A 521 15.31 -19.15 13.12
CA ILE A 521 13.87 -19.06 13.37
C ILE A 521 13.17 -20.36 13.00
N SER A 522 13.54 -20.96 11.85
CA SER A 522 12.98 -22.23 11.40
C SER A 522 13.30 -23.39 12.35
N ASP A 523 14.56 -23.53 12.77
CA ASP A 523 14.99 -24.62 13.64
C ASP A 523 14.27 -24.55 15.02
N ILE A 524 13.98 -23.34 15.50
CA ILE A 524 13.25 -23.11 16.74
C ILE A 524 11.72 -23.29 16.59
N GLU A 525 11.08 -22.66 15.59
CA GLU A 525 9.62 -22.70 15.44
C GLU A 525 9.09 -24.00 14.84
N MET A 526 9.88 -24.65 13.97
CA MET A 526 9.45 -25.80 13.16
C MET A 526 10.17 -27.10 13.55
N GLY A 527 11.17 -27.06 14.44
CA GLY A 527 11.98 -28.23 14.80
C GLY A 527 12.84 -28.75 13.65
N THR A 528 13.23 -27.88 12.71
CA THR A 528 14.16 -28.22 11.63
C THR A 528 15.60 -28.35 12.15
N VAL A 529 16.47 -28.98 11.35
CA VAL A 529 17.91 -29.02 11.61
C VAL A 529 18.60 -28.40 10.41
N GLY A 530 19.13 -27.19 10.55
CA GLY A 530 19.73 -26.44 9.44
C GLY A 530 18.70 -25.97 8.41
N GLY A 531 17.44 -25.74 8.82
CA GLY A 531 16.38 -25.22 7.97
C GLY A 531 15.64 -26.25 7.10
N GLU A 532 15.97 -27.54 7.23
CA GLU A 532 15.32 -28.65 6.50
C GLU A 532 14.37 -29.49 7.37
N VAL A 533 13.29 -30.00 6.77
CA VAL A 533 12.14 -30.59 7.48
C VAL A 533 12.39 -32.04 7.91
N ALA A 534 12.23 -32.34 9.19
CA ALA A 534 12.04 -33.71 9.67
C ALA A 534 10.55 -34.09 9.58
N ALA A 535 10.21 -35.15 8.85
CA ALA A 535 8.82 -35.55 8.60
C ALA A 535 8.22 -36.39 9.74
N LYS A 536 6.97 -36.09 10.15
CA LYS A 536 6.04 -37.01 10.80
C LYS A 536 4.57 -36.72 10.44
N ASP A 537 3.78 -37.78 10.30
CA ASP A 537 2.37 -37.76 9.92
C ASP A 537 1.38 -37.56 11.09
N GLY A 538 0.22 -36.98 10.77
CA GLY A 538 -1.08 -37.51 11.21
C GLY A 538 -1.79 -36.87 12.42
N GLY A 539 -2.96 -36.24 12.17
CA GLY A 539 -3.92 -35.79 13.20
C GLY A 539 -5.22 -35.25 12.57
N ARG A 540 -6.38 -35.43 13.21
CA ARG A 540 -7.73 -35.30 12.58
C ARG A 540 -8.64 -34.25 13.25
N ALA A 541 -9.56 -33.65 12.48
CA ALA A 541 -10.48 -32.57 12.88
C ALA A 541 -11.86 -33.04 13.45
N PRO A 542 -12.67 -32.12 14.02
CA PRO A 542 -14.14 -32.25 14.12
C PRO A 542 -14.98 -30.99 13.73
N GLN A 543 -16.31 -31.04 13.94
CA GLN A 543 -17.44 -30.38 13.21
C GLN A 543 -18.54 -29.84 14.18
N GLN A 544 -19.59 -29.02 13.89
CA GLN A 544 -20.15 -28.30 12.71
C GLN A 544 -21.31 -27.30 13.08
N GLN A 545 -21.67 -26.34 12.19
CA GLN A 545 -23.04 -25.75 11.96
C GLN A 545 -23.71 -24.80 13.03
N PRO A 546 -24.89 -24.14 12.81
CA PRO A 546 -25.18 -23.05 11.82
C PRO A 546 -26.19 -21.92 12.31
N GLN A 547 -26.70 -21.07 11.37
CA GLN A 547 -27.91 -20.16 11.44
C GLN A 547 -27.76 -18.78 12.18
N GLN A 548 -28.48 -17.67 11.90
CA GLN A 548 -29.66 -17.32 11.05
C GLN A 548 -29.70 -15.78 10.67
N GLN A 549 -30.65 -15.33 9.81
CA GLN A 549 -30.92 -13.91 9.37
C GLN A 549 -32.30 -13.41 9.94
N PRO A 550 -32.83 -12.13 9.83
CA PRO A 550 -32.92 -11.29 8.60
C PRO A 550 -33.07 -9.70 8.67
N GLN A 551 -32.93 -9.04 7.50
CA GLN A 551 -33.69 -7.88 6.92
C GLN A 551 -33.97 -6.50 7.62
N GLN A 552 -33.59 -5.35 6.98
CA GLN A 552 -34.47 -4.35 6.27
C GLN A 552 -33.76 -3.05 5.77
N GLN A 553 -34.40 -2.24 4.91
CA GLN A 553 -33.90 -1.05 4.13
C GLN A 553 -34.60 0.30 4.56
N PRO A 554 -34.60 1.44 3.79
CA PRO A 554 -33.54 2.44 3.53
C PRO A 554 -34.01 3.94 3.70
N ARG A 555 -33.17 4.96 3.38
CA ARG A 555 -33.54 6.25 2.69
C ARG A 555 -32.36 7.23 2.42
N GLN A 556 -32.55 8.16 1.48
CA GLN A 556 -31.59 9.18 0.95
C GLN A 556 -32.03 10.63 1.25
N SER A 557 -31.11 11.62 1.18
CA SER A 557 -31.28 12.91 0.43
C SER A 557 -30.06 13.89 0.55
N SER A 558 -30.08 14.99 -0.23
CA SER A 558 -28.92 15.81 -0.69
C SER A 558 -28.84 17.24 -0.05
N PRO A 559 -27.77 18.06 -0.29
CA PRO A 559 -27.44 19.25 0.52
C PRO A 559 -27.92 20.62 -0.03
N GLY A 560 -27.76 21.68 0.78
CA GLY A 560 -28.09 23.09 0.47
C GLY A 560 -26.91 24.08 0.65
N GLN A 561 -27.05 25.28 0.09
CA GLN A 561 -25.97 26.25 -0.19
C GLN A 561 -25.53 27.15 0.98
N GLY A 562 -24.34 27.76 0.86
CA GLY A 562 -23.63 28.51 1.92
C GLY A 562 -23.88 30.03 2.02
N MET A 563 -23.06 30.67 2.87
CA MET A 563 -23.17 32.05 3.39
C MET A 563 -21.81 32.78 3.22
N PRO A 564 -21.68 34.13 3.31
CA PRO A 564 -20.50 34.86 2.80
C PRO A 564 -19.21 34.70 3.64
N PRO A 565 -18.03 35.05 3.09
CA PRO A 565 -16.73 34.65 3.64
C PRO A 565 -16.36 35.30 4.99
N SER A 566 -15.69 34.47 5.81
CA SER A 566 -15.03 34.82 7.08
C SER A 566 -13.79 35.72 6.85
N PRO A 567 -13.36 36.55 7.82
CA PRO A 567 -12.09 37.30 7.76
C PRO A 567 -10.84 36.40 7.74
N ILE A 568 -10.99 35.15 8.17
CA ILE A 568 -9.95 34.12 8.14
C ILE A 568 -10.33 33.12 7.05
N ASP A 569 -9.44 32.92 6.07
CA ASP A 569 -9.59 31.87 5.05
C ASP A 569 -9.25 30.50 5.66
N GLU A 570 -10.25 29.86 6.26
CA GLU A 570 -10.14 28.55 6.88
C GLU A 570 -9.74 27.43 5.89
N LEU A 571 -9.81 27.67 4.58
CA LEU A 571 -9.48 26.71 3.51
C LEU A 571 -8.08 26.94 2.91
N ALA A 572 -7.40 28.03 3.27
CA ALA A 572 -6.08 28.39 2.72
C ALA A 572 -5.07 27.23 2.81
N ASP A 573 -4.39 26.92 1.72
CA ASP A 573 -3.31 25.94 1.73
C ASP A 573 -2.08 26.53 2.44
N MET A 574 -1.53 25.78 3.38
CA MET A 574 -0.32 26.13 4.13
C MET A 574 0.90 25.26 3.75
N GLY A 575 0.84 24.54 2.63
CA GLY A 575 1.95 23.75 2.09
C GLY A 575 2.21 22.44 2.83
N VAL A 576 1.25 21.97 3.64
CA VAL A 576 1.34 20.69 4.36
C VAL A 576 0.34 19.72 3.73
N PRO A 577 0.79 18.66 3.05
CA PRO A 577 -0.11 17.68 2.46
C PRO A 577 -0.98 16.98 3.51
N PRO A 578 -2.20 16.53 3.16
CA PRO A 578 -3.00 15.67 4.03
C PRO A 578 -2.19 14.44 4.46
N THR A 579 -2.32 14.07 5.74
CA THR A 579 -1.52 13.01 6.37
C THR A 579 -2.36 12.07 7.22
N SER A 580 -2.09 10.77 7.11
CA SER A 580 -2.64 9.73 7.98
C SER A 580 -1.86 9.58 9.29
N LEU A 581 -0.73 10.28 9.43
CA LEU A 581 0.10 10.28 10.63
C LEU A 581 -0.40 11.31 11.63
N LEU A 582 -0.24 11.02 12.92
CA LEU A 582 -0.44 12.01 13.97
C LEU A 582 0.76 12.96 14.04
N PHE A 583 0.50 14.26 14.18
CA PHE A 583 1.50 15.28 14.40
C PHE A 583 2.11 15.14 15.80
N ALA A 584 3.43 15.22 15.88
CA ALA A 584 4.17 15.19 17.14
C ALA A 584 3.90 16.43 18.02
N ALA A 585 4.07 16.29 19.34
CA ALA A 585 4.10 17.45 20.23
C ALA A 585 5.20 18.46 19.79
N PRO A 586 4.95 19.78 19.82
CA PRO A 586 3.94 20.48 20.63
C PRO A 586 2.59 20.73 19.92
N TYR A 587 2.27 20.03 18.83
CA TYR A 587 1.00 20.18 18.10
C TYR A 587 0.72 21.59 17.55
N LYS A 588 1.76 22.39 17.33
CA LYS A 588 1.66 23.73 16.71
C LYS A 588 2.48 23.80 15.43
N GLY A 589 1.96 24.52 14.44
CA GLY A 589 2.56 24.67 13.12
C GLY A 589 1.49 24.59 12.02
N PRO A 590 1.87 24.76 10.74
CA PRO A 590 0.92 24.72 9.64
C PRO A 590 0.20 23.36 9.57
N THR A 591 -1.07 23.40 9.18
CA THR A 591 -1.96 22.25 9.06
C THR A 591 -2.43 22.05 7.62
N PRO A 592 -2.77 20.82 7.20
CA PRO A 592 -3.35 20.56 5.88
C PRO A 592 -4.66 21.29 5.63
N ASN A 593 -5.09 21.40 4.38
CA ASN A 593 -6.45 21.87 4.01
C ASN A 593 -7.44 20.72 3.76
N GLN A 594 -7.04 19.47 3.98
CA GLN A 594 -7.90 18.28 3.96
C GLN A 594 -7.44 17.27 5.02
N ILE A 595 -8.30 16.33 5.43
CA ILE A 595 -7.99 15.34 6.47
C ILE A 595 -8.47 13.95 6.03
N PHE A 596 -7.69 12.90 6.31
CA PHE A 596 -8.13 11.53 6.04
C PHE A 596 -9.08 11.03 7.13
N ARG A 597 -10.07 10.21 6.72
CA ARG A 597 -11.05 9.52 7.60
C ARG A 597 -11.98 10.45 8.42
N ALA A 598 -11.84 11.76 8.28
CA ALA A 598 -12.73 12.78 8.82
C ALA A 598 -13.08 13.79 7.71
N LYS A 599 -13.90 14.80 8.00
CA LYS A 599 -14.24 15.88 7.06
C LYS A 599 -13.84 17.25 7.61
N LEU A 600 -13.21 18.09 6.81
CA LEU A 600 -13.00 19.50 7.19
C LEU A 600 -14.36 20.22 7.21
N VAL A 601 -14.57 21.07 8.22
CA VAL A 601 -15.73 21.98 8.31
C VAL A 601 -15.26 23.40 8.61
N THR A 602 -15.96 24.39 8.04
CA THR A 602 -15.75 25.82 8.30
C THR A 602 -16.61 26.32 9.47
N THR A 603 -16.42 27.58 9.88
CA THR A 603 -17.27 28.24 10.88
C THR A 603 -18.75 28.23 10.46
N GLY A 604 -19.03 28.43 9.18
CA GLY A 604 -20.39 28.41 8.63
C GLY A 604 -21.04 27.04 8.72
N ASP A 605 -20.29 25.99 8.37
CA ASP A 605 -20.75 24.59 8.46
C ASP A 605 -21.03 24.20 9.91
N LEU A 606 -20.12 24.53 10.84
CA LEU A 606 -20.29 24.23 12.26
C LEU A 606 -21.51 24.94 12.85
N VAL A 607 -21.74 26.21 12.53
CA VAL A 607 -22.97 26.94 12.92
C VAL A 607 -24.22 26.28 12.33
N GLY A 608 -24.14 25.75 11.10
CA GLY A 608 -25.20 24.95 10.48
C GLY A 608 -25.46 23.63 11.23
N MET A 609 -24.41 22.89 11.59
CA MET A 609 -24.49 21.65 12.35
C MET A 609 -25.10 21.88 13.73
N ILE A 610 -24.67 22.91 14.46
CA ILE A 610 -25.19 23.27 15.80
C ILE A 610 -26.71 23.55 15.78
N LYS A 611 -27.22 24.11 14.68
CA LYS A 611 -28.66 24.40 14.51
C LYS A 611 -29.48 23.17 14.13
N ASN A 612 -28.90 22.25 13.36
CA ASN A 612 -29.65 21.21 12.64
C ASN A 612 -29.43 19.79 13.19
N ASP A 613 -28.25 19.48 13.74
CA ASP A 613 -27.92 18.16 14.30
C ASP A 613 -28.07 18.16 15.83
N LYS A 614 -29.13 17.49 16.30
CA LYS A 614 -29.43 17.33 17.72
C LYS A 614 -28.53 16.31 18.44
N ASN A 615 -27.75 15.53 17.70
CA ASN A 615 -26.82 14.54 18.24
C ASN A 615 -25.35 15.00 18.18
N LEU A 616 -25.11 16.25 17.79
CA LEU A 616 -23.76 16.81 17.63
C LEU A 616 -22.97 16.77 18.95
N VAL A 617 -21.79 16.16 18.90
CA VAL A 617 -20.79 16.21 19.96
C VAL A 617 -19.66 17.14 19.50
N ILE A 618 -19.40 18.22 20.25
CA ILE A 618 -18.26 19.11 19.98
C ILE A 618 -17.20 18.84 21.04
N VAL A 619 -15.97 18.59 20.61
CA VAL A 619 -14.82 18.27 21.46
C VAL A 619 -13.74 19.32 21.25
N ASP A 620 -13.36 20.03 22.31
CA ASP A 620 -12.29 21.02 22.24
C ASP A 620 -10.96 20.45 22.73
N THR A 621 -9.96 20.51 21.85
CA THR A 621 -8.58 20.07 22.11
C THR A 621 -7.64 21.23 22.41
N SER A 622 -8.10 22.48 22.29
CA SER A 622 -7.26 23.69 22.31
C SER A 622 -6.48 23.92 23.61
N GLY A 623 -7.00 23.40 24.73
CA GLY A 623 -6.51 23.69 26.08
C GLY A 623 -6.78 25.13 26.55
N LEU A 624 -7.58 25.91 25.82
CA LEU A 624 -7.92 27.28 26.17
C LEU A 624 -8.96 27.32 27.31
N ALA A 625 -8.80 28.29 28.21
CA ALA A 625 -9.78 28.55 29.26
C ALA A 625 -11.07 29.22 28.72
N ASP A 626 -11.00 29.86 27.56
CA ASP A 626 -12.14 30.46 26.87
C ASP A 626 -12.30 29.85 25.47
N THR A 627 -13.47 29.27 25.20
CA THR A 627 -13.72 28.42 24.02
C THR A 627 -15.22 28.39 23.67
N LEU A 628 -15.65 27.46 22.81
CA LEU A 628 -17.03 27.30 22.37
C LEU A 628 -17.93 26.82 23.53
N PRO A 629 -19.04 27.53 23.87
CA PRO A 629 -19.86 27.26 25.07
C PRO A 629 -20.43 25.85 25.23
N ILE A 630 -20.63 25.14 24.12
CA ILE A 630 -21.26 23.80 24.07
C ILE A 630 -20.24 22.68 23.80
N SER A 631 -18.94 23.00 23.82
CA SER A 631 -17.87 22.03 23.62
C SER A 631 -17.53 21.29 24.91
N TYR A 632 -17.09 20.04 24.78
CA TYR A 632 -16.47 19.29 25.86
C TYR A 632 -14.94 19.44 25.77
N PRO A 633 -14.27 20.02 26.79
CA PRO A 633 -12.80 20.08 26.79
C PRO A 633 -12.22 18.67 26.96
N LEU A 634 -11.35 18.28 26.04
CA LEU A 634 -10.57 17.04 26.06
C LEU A 634 -9.23 17.24 25.32
N PRO A 635 -8.27 18.01 25.88
CA PRO A 635 -6.99 18.30 25.23
C PRO A 635 -6.23 17.05 24.79
N ASP A 636 -6.23 16.02 25.65
CA ASP A 636 -5.48 14.78 25.42
C ASP A 636 -5.94 13.99 24.20
N ALA A 637 -7.17 14.20 23.70
CA ALA A 637 -7.65 13.55 22.47
C ALA A 637 -6.80 13.89 21.24
N GLY A 638 -6.10 15.04 21.25
CA GLY A 638 -5.18 15.45 20.19
C GLY A 638 -3.75 14.94 20.33
N SER A 639 -3.47 14.08 21.32
CA SER A 639 -2.11 13.59 21.60
C SER A 639 -1.51 12.77 20.45
N ASP A 640 -0.19 12.86 20.31
CA ASP A 640 0.59 11.97 19.45
C ASP A 640 0.58 10.51 19.96
N GLY A 641 1.23 9.63 19.19
CA GLY A 641 1.09 8.18 19.32
C GLY A 641 0.75 7.56 17.98
N SER A 642 -0.29 6.74 17.96
CA SER A 642 -0.80 6.10 16.75
C SER A 642 -2.32 6.05 16.73
N VAL A 643 -2.93 5.72 15.60
CA VAL A 643 -4.37 5.41 15.55
C VAL A 643 -4.70 3.97 15.97
N THR A 644 -3.75 3.30 16.64
CA THR A 644 -3.87 1.92 17.17
C THR A 644 -3.36 1.80 18.62
N ASP A 645 -3.08 2.92 19.29
CA ASP A 645 -2.52 2.96 20.65
C ASP A 645 -3.61 2.79 21.74
N GLN A 646 -3.19 2.86 23.00
CA GLN A 646 -4.09 2.70 24.15
C GLN A 646 -5.10 3.86 24.30
N LEU A 647 -4.78 5.06 23.81
CA LEU A 647 -5.70 6.20 23.83
C LEU A 647 -6.90 5.96 22.91
N GLN A 648 -6.73 5.18 21.84
CA GLN A 648 -7.77 4.93 20.85
C GLN A 648 -9.04 4.29 21.44
N SER A 649 -8.90 3.32 22.36
CA SER A 649 -10.06 2.66 23.01
C SER A 649 -10.70 3.53 24.10
N ALA A 650 -9.89 4.33 24.81
CA ALA A 650 -10.37 5.30 25.79
C ALA A 650 -11.19 6.41 25.11
N LEU A 651 -10.72 6.92 23.97
CA LEU A 651 -11.43 7.91 23.16
C LEU A 651 -12.75 7.35 22.62
N ASP A 652 -12.78 6.13 22.08
CA ASP A 652 -14.02 5.52 21.57
C ASP A 652 -15.08 5.37 22.67
N SER A 653 -14.65 4.90 23.84
CA SER A 653 -15.51 4.72 25.03
C SER A 653 -16.06 6.06 25.54
N TRP A 654 -15.22 7.10 25.55
CA TRP A 654 -15.62 8.44 25.96
C TRP A 654 -16.60 9.06 24.95
N LEU A 655 -16.34 8.93 23.64
CA LEU A 655 -17.22 9.42 22.59
C LEU A 655 -18.58 8.71 22.61
N LEU A 656 -18.61 7.38 22.74
CA LEU A 656 -19.86 6.62 22.92
C LEU A 656 -20.67 7.16 24.11
N LYS A 657 -20.02 7.39 25.25
CA LYS A 657 -20.68 7.95 26.44
C LYS A 657 -21.24 9.35 26.20
N LYS A 658 -20.52 10.22 25.49
CA LYS A 658 -20.95 11.60 25.19
C LYS A 658 -22.03 11.67 24.10
N ALA A 659 -22.00 10.76 23.15
CA ALA A 659 -23.02 10.61 22.11
C ALA A 659 -24.26 9.83 22.58
N ASN A 660 -24.45 9.58 23.88
CA ASN A 660 -25.56 8.78 24.43
C ASN A 660 -25.68 7.38 23.77
N ASN A 661 -24.54 6.72 23.55
CA ASN A 661 -24.35 5.46 22.82
C ASN A 661 -24.70 5.49 21.32
N ASN A 662 -24.91 6.66 20.72
CA ASN A 662 -25.13 6.79 19.28
C ASN A 662 -23.79 6.86 18.50
N ARG A 663 -23.33 5.72 17.97
CA ARG A 663 -22.12 5.64 17.11
C ARG A 663 -22.23 6.43 15.80
N GLY A 664 -23.44 6.77 15.36
CA GLY A 664 -23.70 7.59 14.18
C GLY A 664 -23.70 9.10 14.42
N ALA A 665 -23.47 9.55 15.66
CA ALA A 665 -23.44 10.97 16.00
C ALA A 665 -22.28 11.70 15.29
N SER A 666 -22.54 12.93 14.84
CA SER A 666 -21.50 13.82 14.33
C SER A 666 -20.58 14.26 15.46
N VAL A 667 -19.27 14.11 15.29
CA VAL A 667 -18.26 14.54 16.27
C VAL A 667 -17.36 15.60 15.64
N VAL A 668 -17.46 16.85 16.09
CA VAL A 668 -16.59 17.95 15.64
C VAL A 668 -15.46 18.19 16.62
N PHE A 669 -14.22 18.17 16.13
CA PHE A 669 -13.03 18.50 16.90
C PHE A 669 -12.57 19.92 16.62
N VAL A 670 -12.31 20.66 17.69
CA VAL A 670 -11.95 22.07 17.70
C VAL A 670 -10.55 22.23 18.29
N GLY A 671 -9.78 23.18 17.77
CA GLY A 671 -8.45 23.55 18.27
C GLY A 671 -8.34 25.06 18.45
N ALA A 672 -7.17 25.55 18.86
CA ALA A 672 -6.97 26.97 19.08
C ALA A 672 -7.16 27.82 17.80
N GLY A 673 -6.80 27.30 16.64
CA GLY A 673 -6.91 27.97 15.33
C GLY A 673 -6.24 27.17 14.22
N MET A 674 -6.04 27.76 13.05
CA MET A 674 -5.50 27.06 11.86
C MET A 674 -4.11 26.42 12.07
N ASN A 675 -3.30 26.93 13.00
CA ASN A 675 -1.99 26.37 13.36
C ASN A 675 -2.05 25.32 14.50
N ASP A 676 -3.24 24.82 14.82
CA ASP A 676 -3.49 23.82 15.86
C ASP A 676 -3.62 22.41 15.26
N ARG A 677 -2.62 21.57 15.54
CA ARG A 677 -2.56 20.18 15.05
C ARG A 677 -3.21 19.16 15.99
N SER A 678 -3.53 19.53 17.25
CA SER A 678 -4.24 18.65 18.19
C SER A 678 -5.67 18.34 17.73
N SER A 679 -6.36 19.35 17.18
CA SER A 679 -7.70 19.15 16.60
C SER A 679 -7.70 18.22 15.38
N TYR A 680 -6.67 18.31 14.53
CA TYR A 680 -6.44 17.39 13.41
C TYR A 680 -6.21 15.95 13.90
N ASN A 681 -5.29 15.78 14.86
CA ASN A 681 -4.98 14.48 15.47
C ASN A 681 -6.25 13.82 16.04
N ALA A 682 -7.06 14.56 16.79
CA ALA A 682 -8.27 14.03 17.42
C ALA A 682 -9.34 13.63 16.40
N ALA A 683 -9.56 14.45 15.35
CA ALA A 683 -10.46 14.11 14.26
C ALA A 683 -10.00 12.86 13.48
N LEU A 684 -8.70 12.72 13.21
CA LEU A 684 -8.11 11.56 12.53
C LEU A 684 -8.20 10.28 13.39
N ARG A 685 -8.02 10.39 14.72
CA ARG A 685 -8.24 9.31 15.68
C ARG A 685 -9.70 8.86 15.70
N ALA A 686 -10.67 9.78 15.79
CA ALA A 686 -12.09 9.44 15.77
C ALA A 686 -12.55 8.89 14.42
N GLY A 687 -12.05 9.45 13.31
CA GLY A 687 -12.28 8.94 11.96
C GLY A 687 -11.73 7.52 11.75
N SER A 688 -10.57 7.21 12.33
CA SER A 688 -9.98 5.85 12.29
C SER A 688 -10.76 4.82 13.13
N LEU A 689 -11.54 5.26 14.12
CA LEU A 689 -12.54 4.46 14.81
C LEU A 689 -13.86 4.31 14.03
N GLY A 690 -14.02 4.99 12.89
CA GLY A 690 -15.25 4.97 12.09
C GLY A 690 -16.37 5.84 12.65
N TRP A 691 -16.06 6.90 13.41
CA TRP A 691 -17.05 7.95 13.72
C TRP A 691 -17.31 8.84 12.51
N SER A 692 -18.48 9.49 12.49
CA SER A 692 -18.74 10.68 11.67
C SER A 692 -17.94 11.86 12.20
N ALA A 693 -16.62 11.83 11.99
CA ALA A 693 -15.67 12.79 12.53
C ALA A 693 -15.48 13.99 11.61
N TYR A 694 -15.43 15.18 12.21
CA TYR A 694 -15.28 16.46 11.54
C TYR A 694 -14.17 17.27 12.21
N TRP A 695 -13.37 17.97 11.41
CA TRP A 695 -12.28 18.82 11.87
C TRP A 695 -12.61 20.29 11.59
N TYR A 696 -12.82 21.07 12.64
CA TYR A 696 -13.03 22.51 12.54
C TYR A 696 -11.68 23.23 12.53
N ARG A 697 -11.11 23.38 11.33
CA ARG A 697 -9.76 23.93 11.11
C ARG A 697 -9.62 25.39 11.55
N GLY A 698 -10.66 26.20 11.42
CA GLY A 698 -10.64 27.60 11.86
C GLY A 698 -10.44 27.78 13.37
N GLY A 699 -10.87 26.80 14.16
CA GLY A 699 -10.71 26.77 15.62
C GLY A 699 -11.36 27.94 16.37
N VAL A 700 -10.99 28.11 17.63
CA VAL A 700 -11.50 29.22 18.48
C VAL A 700 -11.18 30.59 17.87
N GLN A 701 -10.04 30.75 17.18
CA GLN A 701 -9.68 31.97 16.45
C GLN A 701 -10.72 32.37 15.39
N ALA A 702 -11.12 31.46 14.50
CA ALA A 702 -12.13 31.75 13.48
C ALA A 702 -13.53 31.95 14.08
N TRP A 703 -13.86 31.22 15.15
CA TRP A 703 -15.12 31.38 15.88
C TRP A 703 -15.26 32.80 16.42
N VAL A 704 -14.24 33.30 17.12
CA VAL A 704 -14.20 34.66 17.69
C VAL A 704 -14.11 35.72 16.60
N SER A 705 -13.37 35.52 15.50
CA SER A 705 -13.30 36.49 14.40
C SER A 705 -14.63 36.69 13.67
N ASN A 706 -15.55 35.73 13.77
CA ASN A 706 -16.92 35.82 13.25
C ASN A 706 -17.92 36.38 14.29
N GLY A 707 -17.44 36.86 15.44
CA GLY A 707 -18.27 37.48 16.48
C GLY A 707 -19.19 36.50 17.23
N LEU A 708 -18.87 35.21 17.21
CA LEU A 708 -19.65 34.17 17.87
C LEU A 708 -19.29 34.07 19.37
N PRO A 709 -20.26 33.79 20.25
CA PRO A 709 -20.07 33.88 21.71
C PRO A 709 -19.13 32.80 22.23
N THR A 710 -18.31 33.16 23.22
CA THR A 710 -17.45 32.23 23.97
C THR A 710 -18.05 31.83 25.32
N THR A 711 -17.44 30.87 26.00
CA THR A 711 -17.73 30.49 27.39
C THR A 711 -17.78 31.71 28.33
N SER A 712 -16.88 32.69 28.17
CA SER A 712 -16.83 33.90 28.98
C SER A 712 -17.98 34.87 28.70
N ASP A 713 -18.50 34.91 27.47
CA ASP A 713 -19.65 35.74 27.12
C ASP A 713 -20.96 35.19 27.68
N MET A 714 -21.03 33.87 27.88
CA MET A 714 -22.13 33.21 28.58
C MET A 714 -22.03 33.42 30.09
N ALA A 715 -20.83 33.36 30.66
CA ALA A 715 -20.59 33.60 32.08
C ALA A 715 -20.92 35.04 32.54
N LYS A 716 -20.86 36.03 31.65
CA LYS A 716 -21.24 37.43 31.91
C LYS A 716 -22.75 37.71 31.82
N LYS A 717 -23.56 36.72 31.42
CA LYS A 717 -25.03 36.85 31.26
C LYS A 717 -25.83 36.18 32.38
N ASN A 718 -25.15 35.52 33.31
CA ASN A 718 -25.66 34.99 34.57
C ASN A 718 -25.12 35.81 35.74
#